data_AF-A0A6A6QQH0-F1
#
_entry.id   AF-A0A6A6QQH0-F1
#
_cell.length_a   1.000
_cell.length_b   1.000
_cell.length_c   1.000
_cell.angle_alpha   90.00
_cell.angle_beta   90.00
_cell.angle_gamma   90.00
#
_symmetry.space_group_name_H-M   'P 1'
#
loop_
_entity.id
_entity.type
_entity.pdbx_description
1 polymer ?
#
loop_
_entity_poly.entity_id
_entity_poly.type
_entity_poly.pdbx_seq_one_letter_code
_entity_poly.pdbx_strand_id
1 'polypeptide(L)'
;MARDTPSHHDRPPRDSPSRDRQHRRRGHKATDSTGALLRNTAAPGADTSASESPSPRKQRASRASSSNPLSVEGLAALDKHNHKKGYKGYEYDENYIKEVREKEARLERERLREEREVKRKEREAERERRRVFEVDAVREKEKERVREKERRRAYESDGGRKEDRRRAYESDGVVEGRVRGEKKREKRRELTDDERGDKRRSHTDDERGDRRRHLTEEERDERRRRYEERYTPSERAERKAKRREKDGSRTDQKKRRVISGPLLEEGGNDDEYEEYKVAEKRGGGGSSDGYTDEEWARKKKRKNIFIIVGISILLLAIIIPVAVVLSKKNNGPVQDKAAENSSKPGNKNLNGVSESDIPKSAQGTVLDPFTWYDTLDFNVTYTAATVGGLTVMGLNSTWDDSVQANENVPKLSDEFAYGSMPIRGVNVGGWLNLEPFITPSFFEHFSTHDGVIDEYTLCSKLGLAKCTTSLEQHYSAFVRRETFEDIRAAGFDHVRIPYSYWAVTTYEGDPYVPKISWRYLLRGIEYARQNGLRVNLDLHGAPGSQNGWNHSGRQGVIGWLNGTDGALNGQRTLDIHGQLSTFFAQPRYKNVVTVYGILNEPRMVALNTNDVLTWTTKAIDVIRKNNITAILVFGDGFMGLDKWQGKLQDDSRLVLDVHQYVIFNTDQIKLKHTDKLNFACKGWTAQTLRSQDKTTGFGPTMCGEWSQADTDCTEYINDVGVGSRWEGNMNTGNASTSVLDPTCPTNNSPQCECSDANADPSNYSDAYKKWLYQFSIAQMESFERGWGWFYWTWETEAATQWSWKLGMAAGILPQKVWERNFSCNDTLEDFGKLGLPENY
;
A
#
# COMPACT_ATOMS: atom_id res chain seq x y z
N MET A 1 -45.87 63.69 18.66
CA MET A 1 -45.07 64.74 19.34
C MET A 1 -43.66 64.64 18.75
N ALA A 2 -43.24 65.64 17.97
CA ALA A 2 -42.39 66.76 18.40
C ALA A 2 -40.92 66.29 18.63
N ARG A 3 -39.99 66.64 17.72
CA ARG A 3 -39.08 67.83 17.77
C ARG A 3 -37.71 67.43 18.37
N ASP A 4 -36.54 67.93 17.95
CA ASP A 4 -36.17 69.03 17.02
C ASP A 4 -34.90 68.71 16.18
N THR A 5 -34.56 69.59 15.22
CA THR A 5 -33.30 69.62 14.44
C THR A 5 -32.64 71.01 14.49
N PRO A 6 -31.30 71.11 14.41
CA PRO A 6 -30.61 71.81 13.30
C PRO A 6 -29.41 70.99 12.74
N SER A 7 -28.93 71.04 11.48
CA SER A 7 -28.61 72.11 10.49
C SER A 7 -27.32 72.89 10.80
N HIS A 8 -26.42 73.30 9.89
CA HIS A 8 -26.25 73.21 8.40
C HIS A 8 -24.77 72.72 8.08
N HIS A 9 -24.08 72.80 6.92
CA HIS A 9 -24.20 73.47 5.59
C HIS A 9 -23.56 72.65 4.44
N ASP A 10 -24.22 72.70 3.27
CA ASP A 10 -23.78 72.98 1.88
C ASP A 10 -22.34 72.63 1.38
N ARG A 11 -22.08 71.83 0.33
CA ARG A 11 -22.49 71.86 -1.12
C ARG A 11 -21.91 73.05 -1.96
N PRO A 12 -21.64 72.91 -3.30
CA PRO A 12 -21.45 71.72 -4.16
C PRO A 12 -20.24 71.84 -5.17
N PRO A 13 -20.26 71.69 -6.54
CA PRO A 13 -19.13 71.05 -7.29
C PRO A 13 -18.61 71.85 -8.53
N ARG A 14 -17.97 71.16 -9.51
CA ARG A 14 -17.40 71.60 -10.85
C ARG A 14 -15.86 71.78 -10.86
N ASP A 15 -15.11 71.65 -11.98
CA ASP A 15 -15.37 71.18 -13.36
C ASP A 15 -14.07 70.59 -13.99
N SER A 16 -14.11 70.02 -15.20
CA SER A 16 -12.92 69.55 -15.98
C SER A 16 -12.43 70.61 -17.01
N PRO A 17 -11.20 70.52 -17.57
CA PRO A 17 -11.10 70.05 -18.97
C PRO A 17 -9.79 69.36 -19.47
N SER A 18 -9.97 68.41 -20.39
CA SER A 18 -9.14 67.93 -21.53
C SER A 18 -7.65 68.31 -21.73
N ARG A 19 -6.83 67.30 -22.10
CA ARG A 19 -6.07 67.12 -23.38
C ARG A 19 -5.11 65.90 -23.30
N ASP A 20 -4.62 65.25 -24.37
CA ASP A 20 -5.20 64.78 -25.66
C ASP A 20 -4.19 63.78 -26.32
N ARG A 21 -4.57 63.11 -27.43
CA ARG A 21 -3.88 62.04 -28.23
C ARG A 21 -4.10 60.61 -27.68
N GLN A 22 -4.74 59.65 -28.36
CA GLN A 22 -4.59 59.08 -29.73
C GLN A 22 -3.34 58.17 -29.89
N HIS A 23 -3.38 56.97 -30.52
CA HIS A 23 -4.44 56.36 -31.35
C HIS A 23 -4.34 54.80 -31.50
N ARG A 24 -5.50 54.12 -31.53
CA ARG A 24 -5.92 52.93 -32.34
C ARG A 24 -5.20 51.55 -32.27
N ARG A 25 -6.02 50.53 -32.59
CA ARG A 25 -5.70 49.08 -32.74
C ARG A 25 -5.31 48.71 -34.18
N ARG A 26 -4.43 47.70 -34.34
CA ARG A 26 -4.49 46.50 -35.23
C ARG A 26 -3.08 46.09 -35.67
N GLY A 27 -2.87 44.81 -35.99
CA GLY A 27 -1.58 44.27 -36.45
C GLY A 27 -1.68 43.47 -37.75
N HIS A 28 -0.53 43.20 -38.36
CA HIS A 28 -0.29 42.28 -39.49
C HIS A 28 1.11 41.67 -39.29
N LYS A 29 1.31 40.35 -39.50
CA LYS A 29 1.79 39.71 -40.75
C LYS A 29 2.97 40.46 -41.41
N ALA A 30 4.11 39.77 -41.51
CA ALA A 30 5.36 40.30 -42.06
C ALA A 30 5.42 40.24 -43.60
N THR A 31 6.27 41.09 -44.17
CA THR A 31 6.69 41.15 -45.59
C THR A 31 8.21 41.30 -45.65
N ASP A 32 8.85 41.04 -46.79
CA ASP A 32 10.27 41.33 -46.99
C ASP A 32 10.57 42.82 -47.23
N SER A 33 11.86 43.16 -47.32
CA SER A 33 12.40 44.52 -47.46
C SER A 33 12.10 45.21 -48.81
N THR A 34 11.34 44.57 -49.71
CA THR A 34 10.84 45.15 -50.96
C THR A 34 9.31 45.22 -51.06
N GLY A 35 8.59 44.73 -50.03
CA GLY A 35 7.15 44.98 -49.86
C GLY A 35 6.22 44.15 -50.76
N ALA A 36 6.71 43.10 -51.41
CA ALA A 36 5.91 42.19 -52.23
C ALA A 36 5.30 41.04 -51.39
N LEU A 37 4.15 40.51 -51.84
CA LEU A 37 3.53 39.30 -51.28
C LEU A 37 3.99 38.06 -52.06
N LEU A 38 4.91 37.27 -51.49
CA LEU A 38 5.32 36.00 -52.07
C LEU A 38 4.20 34.95 -51.99
N ARG A 39 4.13 34.08 -53.00
CA ARG A 39 2.94 33.29 -53.37
C ARG A 39 3.32 31.82 -53.61
N ASN A 40 2.46 30.88 -53.24
CA ASN A 40 2.66 29.44 -53.49
C ASN A 40 2.71 29.11 -54.99
N THR A 41 3.65 28.24 -55.38
CA THR A 41 3.66 27.48 -56.65
C THR A 41 4.25 26.09 -56.40
N ALA A 42 3.83 25.09 -57.19
CA ALA A 42 4.19 23.67 -57.02
C ALA A 42 5.32 23.19 -57.97
N ALA A 43 5.67 21.90 -57.89
CA ALA A 43 6.76 21.24 -58.63
C ALA A 43 6.46 20.99 -60.14
N PRO A 44 7.48 20.63 -60.94
CA PRO A 44 7.73 19.22 -61.31
C PRO A 44 9.23 18.82 -61.22
N GLY A 45 9.69 17.57 -61.42
CA GLY A 45 9.05 16.27 -61.66
C GLY A 45 10.00 15.27 -62.38
N ALA A 46 9.69 13.95 -62.35
CA ALA A 46 10.30 12.86 -63.16
C ALA A 46 11.79 12.45 -62.85
N ASP A 47 12.28 11.22 -63.06
CA ASP A 47 11.64 9.89 -63.25
C ASP A 47 12.62 8.69 -63.11
N THR A 48 12.09 7.46 -62.91
CA THR A 48 12.70 6.11 -63.24
C THR A 48 14.07 5.68 -62.62
N SER A 49 14.45 4.40 -62.46
CA SER A 49 13.79 3.07 -62.58
C SER A 49 14.57 1.96 -61.79
N ALA A 50 14.10 0.71 -61.87
CA ALA A 50 14.57 -0.54 -61.23
C ALA A 50 16.06 -0.96 -61.54
N SER A 51 16.68 -2.01 -60.97
CA SER A 51 16.11 -3.32 -60.54
C SER A 51 17.02 -4.20 -59.65
N GLU A 52 16.49 -5.39 -59.28
CA GLU A 52 17.15 -6.62 -58.80
C GLU A 52 17.62 -6.77 -57.33
N SER A 53 17.74 -8.04 -56.92
CA SER A 53 18.14 -8.54 -55.60
C SER A 53 18.83 -9.90 -55.77
N PRO A 54 19.80 -10.27 -54.91
CA PRO A 54 19.44 -11.22 -53.84
C PRO A 54 20.13 -10.97 -52.48
N SER A 55 19.59 -11.64 -51.45
CA SER A 55 20.00 -11.65 -50.04
C SER A 55 21.36 -12.37 -49.79
N PRO A 56 21.90 -12.45 -48.55
CA PRO A 56 21.49 -11.81 -47.27
C PRO A 56 22.65 -11.15 -46.47
N ARG A 57 22.39 -10.10 -45.65
CA ARG A 57 23.30 -9.76 -44.53
C ARG A 57 22.73 -8.90 -43.39
N LYS A 58 22.81 -9.47 -42.18
CA LYS A 58 22.99 -8.88 -40.83
C LYS A 58 22.32 -7.53 -40.49
N GLN A 59 21.45 -7.58 -39.48
CA GLN A 59 20.99 -6.44 -38.68
C GLN A 59 22.16 -5.57 -38.17
N ARG A 60 21.93 -4.25 -38.09
CA ARG A 60 22.84 -3.28 -37.46
C ARG A 60 22.08 -2.49 -36.40
N ALA A 61 22.43 -2.67 -35.13
CA ALA A 61 21.74 -2.04 -34.02
C ALA A 61 21.94 -0.52 -33.96
N SER A 62 20.86 0.22 -33.75
CA SER A 62 20.87 1.63 -33.37
C SER A 62 21.22 1.77 -31.89
N ARG A 63 22.32 2.45 -31.57
CA ARG A 63 22.64 2.84 -30.18
C ARG A 63 21.97 4.16 -29.86
N ALA A 64 21.15 4.18 -28.81
CA ALA A 64 20.65 5.41 -28.21
C ALA A 64 21.80 6.23 -27.58
N SER A 65 21.63 7.55 -27.56
CA SER A 65 22.59 8.50 -26.99
C SER A 65 22.36 8.68 -25.49
N SER A 66 23.43 8.73 -24.70
CA SER A 66 23.42 9.22 -23.32
C SER A 66 24.22 10.52 -23.26
N SER A 67 23.52 11.65 -23.12
CA SER A 67 24.08 12.99 -23.24
C SER A 67 24.75 13.49 -21.95
N ASN A 68 25.99 13.05 -21.71
CA ASN A 68 26.91 13.88 -20.94
C ASN A 68 27.47 14.97 -21.87
N PRO A 69 27.57 16.24 -21.44
CA PRO A 69 28.27 17.26 -22.22
C PRO A 69 29.74 16.85 -22.40
N LEU A 70 30.26 17.05 -23.62
CA LEU A 70 31.67 16.79 -23.92
C LEU A 70 32.56 17.81 -23.21
N SER A 71 33.72 17.37 -22.71
CA SER A 71 34.75 18.29 -22.24
C SER A 71 35.26 19.18 -23.39
N VAL A 72 35.87 20.31 -23.07
CA VAL A 72 36.45 21.23 -24.07
C VAL A 72 37.46 20.51 -24.98
N GLU A 73 38.21 19.55 -24.45
CA GLU A 73 39.12 18.69 -25.23
C GLU A 73 38.37 17.70 -26.13
N GLY A 74 37.23 17.18 -25.68
CA GLY A 74 36.32 16.37 -26.49
C GLY A 74 35.69 17.17 -27.65
N LEU A 75 35.33 18.43 -27.41
CA LEU A 75 34.84 19.36 -28.43
C LEU A 75 35.94 19.72 -29.44
N ALA A 76 37.14 20.08 -28.97
CA ALA A 76 38.28 20.36 -29.85
C ALA A 76 38.70 19.12 -30.70
N ALA A 77 38.61 17.92 -30.14
CA ALA A 77 38.81 16.68 -30.89
C ALA A 77 37.70 16.41 -31.91
N LEU A 78 36.45 16.77 -31.59
CA LEU A 78 35.30 16.65 -32.48
C LEU A 78 35.40 17.62 -33.67
N ASP A 79 35.73 18.89 -33.42
CA ASP A 79 35.90 19.86 -34.51
C ASP A 79 37.12 19.55 -35.39
N LYS A 80 38.23 19.06 -34.81
CA LYS A 80 39.37 18.54 -35.58
C LYS A 80 39.00 17.31 -36.43
N HIS A 81 37.94 16.58 -36.08
CA HIS A 81 37.36 15.51 -36.90
C HIS A 81 36.38 16.03 -37.95
N ASN A 82 35.58 17.05 -37.63
CA ASN A 82 34.62 17.70 -38.54
C ASN A 82 35.33 18.47 -39.66
N HIS A 83 36.41 19.18 -39.35
CA HIS A 83 37.22 19.92 -40.32
C HIS A 83 37.88 18.99 -41.36
N LYS A 84 38.25 17.77 -40.95
CA LYS A 84 38.72 16.70 -41.86
C LYS A 84 37.61 16.13 -42.78
N LYS A 85 36.35 16.50 -42.56
CA LYS A 85 35.19 16.13 -43.39
C LYS A 85 34.62 17.31 -44.19
N GLY A 86 35.35 18.44 -44.27
CA GLY A 86 34.98 19.59 -45.10
C GLY A 86 33.99 20.57 -44.45
N TYR A 87 33.57 20.36 -43.21
CA TYR A 87 32.76 21.32 -42.47
C TYR A 87 33.64 22.44 -41.91
N LYS A 88 33.29 23.71 -42.18
CA LYS A 88 33.96 24.86 -41.59
C LYS A 88 33.62 24.96 -40.10
N GLY A 89 34.64 24.95 -39.24
CA GLY A 89 34.48 25.26 -37.81
C GLY A 89 34.50 26.78 -37.56
N TYR A 90 34.02 27.18 -36.39
CA TYR A 90 34.33 28.49 -35.82
C TYR A 90 35.61 28.40 -35.00
N GLU A 91 36.54 29.34 -35.18
CA GLU A 91 37.68 29.47 -34.28
C GLU A 91 37.23 30.21 -33.02
N TYR A 92 37.39 29.56 -31.86
CA TYR A 92 37.20 30.19 -30.55
C TYR A 92 38.51 30.88 -30.15
N ASP A 93 38.43 32.12 -29.69
CA ASP A 93 39.59 32.86 -29.18
C ASP A 93 40.21 32.13 -27.97
N GLU A 94 41.54 31.96 -27.97
CA GLU A 94 42.34 31.48 -26.83
C GLU A 94 42.01 32.27 -25.54
N ASN A 95 41.73 33.57 -25.63
CA ASN A 95 41.34 34.39 -24.49
C ASN A 95 40.03 33.89 -23.85
N TYR A 96 39.03 33.50 -24.65
CA TYR A 96 37.75 32.97 -24.16
C TYR A 96 37.93 31.59 -23.52
N ILE A 97 38.72 30.70 -24.12
CA ILE A 97 39.04 29.38 -23.56
C ILE A 97 39.77 29.54 -22.21
N LYS A 98 40.65 30.54 -22.08
CA LYS A 98 41.33 30.88 -20.84
C LYS A 98 40.37 31.41 -19.77
N GLU A 99 39.48 32.35 -20.10
CA GLU A 99 38.49 32.89 -19.17
C GLU A 99 37.57 31.79 -18.60
N VAL A 100 37.07 30.89 -19.47
CA VAL A 100 36.24 29.75 -19.06
C VAL A 100 37.00 28.85 -18.08
N ARG A 101 38.26 28.50 -18.36
CA ARG A 101 39.09 27.69 -17.46
C ARG A 101 39.34 28.36 -16.11
N GLU A 102 39.58 29.67 -16.07
CA GLU A 102 39.75 30.41 -14.82
C GLU A 102 38.45 30.49 -14.00
N LYS A 103 37.30 30.56 -14.68
CA LYS A 103 35.95 30.52 -14.07
C LYS A 103 35.61 29.14 -13.50
N GLU A 104 35.83 28.06 -14.24
CA GLU A 104 35.67 26.68 -13.76
C GLU A 104 36.59 26.39 -12.57
N ALA A 105 37.86 26.79 -12.66
CA ALA A 105 38.82 26.65 -11.57
C ALA A 105 38.48 27.51 -10.34
N ARG A 106 37.65 28.55 -10.46
CA ARG A 106 37.11 29.29 -9.30
C ARG A 106 35.96 28.51 -8.65
N LEU A 107 34.98 28.08 -9.44
CA LEU A 107 33.82 27.32 -8.97
C LEU A 107 34.22 26.04 -8.23
N GLU A 108 35.21 25.29 -8.74
CA GLU A 108 35.71 24.08 -8.05
C GLU A 108 36.40 24.40 -6.72
N ARG A 109 37.07 25.56 -6.60
CA ARG A 109 37.66 26.02 -5.32
C ARG A 109 36.61 26.50 -4.33
N GLU A 110 35.47 27.00 -4.80
CA GLU A 110 34.31 27.34 -3.97
C GLU A 110 33.61 26.07 -3.47
N ARG A 111 33.31 25.11 -4.35
CA ARG A 111 32.76 23.78 -4.01
C ARG A 111 33.60 23.03 -2.97
N LEU A 112 34.92 22.98 -3.17
CA LEU A 112 35.85 22.36 -2.21
C LEU A 112 35.99 23.13 -0.88
N ARG A 113 35.56 24.39 -0.80
CA ARG A 113 35.50 25.17 0.45
C ARG A 113 34.21 24.90 1.21
N GLU A 114 33.09 24.79 0.51
CA GLU A 114 31.79 24.42 1.08
C GLU A 114 31.81 22.99 1.64
N GLU A 115 32.37 22.03 0.90
CA GLU A 115 32.52 20.64 1.38
C GLU A 115 33.32 20.56 2.70
N ARG A 116 34.32 21.43 2.87
CA ARG A 116 35.13 21.55 4.10
C ARG A 116 34.37 22.25 5.24
N GLU A 117 33.52 23.22 4.94
CA GLU A 117 32.62 23.85 5.92
C GLU A 117 31.57 22.87 6.45
N VAL A 118 30.94 22.07 5.57
CA VAL A 118 30.00 21.00 5.93
C VAL A 118 30.69 19.99 6.86
N LYS A 119 31.84 19.45 6.43
CA LYS A 119 32.63 18.49 7.23
C LYS A 119 33.18 19.06 8.54
N ARG A 120 33.25 20.39 8.71
CA ARG A 120 33.51 21.03 10.01
C ARG A 120 32.26 20.99 10.89
N LYS A 121 31.11 21.45 10.37
CA LYS A 121 29.81 21.49 11.08
C LYS A 121 29.35 20.10 11.53
N GLU A 122 29.54 19.07 10.72
CA GLU A 122 29.23 17.67 11.08
C GLU A 122 29.99 17.19 12.32
N ARG A 123 31.31 17.43 12.36
CA ARG A 123 32.20 17.04 13.47
C ARG A 123 31.91 17.83 14.75
N GLU A 124 31.47 19.06 14.61
CA GLU A 124 31.05 19.92 15.72
C GLU A 124 29.71 19.42 16.30
N ALA A 125 28.73 19.10 15.44
CA ALA A 125 27.47 18.48 15.85
C ALA A 125 27.65 17.08 16.46
N GLU A 126 28.63 16.28 16.02
CA GLU A 126 28.94 14.98 16.65
C GLU A 126 29.47 15.15 18.08
N ARG A 127 30.34 16.13 18.31
CA ARG A 127 30.86 16.46 19.65
C ARG A 127 29.75 16.93 20.58
N GLU A 128 28.82 17.73 20.07
CA GLU A 128 27.68 18.19 20.85
C GLU A 128 26.72 17.04 21.20
N ARG A 129 26.42 16.14 20.24
CA ARG A 129 25.63 14.92 20.50
C ARG A 129 26.25 14.03 21.59
N ARG A 130 27.58 13.87 21.61
CA ARG A 130 28.28 13.10 22.66
C ARG A 130 28.11 13.74 24.05
N ARG A 131 28.23 15.07 24.16
CA ARG A 131 28.03 15.79 25.44
C ARG A 131 26.62 15.62 25.98
N VAL A 132 25.60 15.76 25.13
CA VAL A 132 24.19 15.58 25.54
C VAL A 132 23.96 14.16 26.07
N PHE A 133 24.43 13.14 25.34
CA PHE A 133 24.32 11.74 25.76
C PHE A 133 25.04 11.46 27.10
N GLU A 134 26.20 12.07 27.33
CA GLU A 134 26.96 11.92 28.58
C GLU A 134 26.23 12.59 29.77
N VAL A 135 25.61 13.75 29.56
CA VAL A 135 24.77 14.43 30.57
C VAL A 135 23.50 13.64 30.90
N ASP A 136 22.78 13.13 29.90
CA ASP A 136 21.57 12.33 30.14
C ASP A 136 21.91 10.97 30.81
N ALA A 137 23.05 10.35 30.47
CA ALA A 137 23.52 9.13 31.13
C ALA A 137 23.90 9.35 32.61
N VAL A 138 24.36 10.54 32.99
CA VAL A 138 24.52 10.94 34.40
C VAL A 138 23.16 11.14 35.06
N ARG A 139 22.23 11.82 34.37
CA ARG A 139 20.88 12.13 34.87
C ARG A 139 20.03 10.89 35.15
N GLU A 140 20.11 9.86 34.30
CA GLU A 140 19.42 8.58 34.55
C GLU A 140 20.02 7.82 35.74
N LYS A 141 21.35 7.81 35.90
CA LYS A 141 22.00 7.21 37.09
C LYS A 141 21.61 7.89 38.40
N GLU A 142 21.34 9.20 38.36
CA GLU A 142 20.84 9.92 39.53
C GLU A 142 19.35 9.60 39.81
N LYS A 143 18.49 9.55 38.78
CA LYS A 143 17.11 9.04 38.91
C LYS A 143 17.06 7.61 39.47
N GLU A 144 17.97 6.74 39.03
CA GLU A 144 18.09 5.36 39.50
C GLU A 144 18.46 5.31 40.99
N ARG A 145 19.45 6.11 41.44
CA ARG A 145 19.81 6.25 42.86
C ARG A 145 18.69 6.83 43.73
N VAL A 146 17.81 7.67 43.17
CA VAL A 146 16.59 8.13 43.88
C VAL A 146 15.59 6.98 44.02
N ARG A 147 15.26 6.30 42.92
CA ARG A 147 14.35 5.12 42.91
C ARG A 147 14.84 3.99 43.83
N GLU A 148 16.15 3.78 43.92
CA GLU A 148 16.75 2.80 44.85
C GLU A 148 16.53 3.21 46.32
N LYS A 149 16.75 4.49 46.67
CA LYS A 149 16.46 5.02 48.02
C LYS A 149 14.97 4.92 48.37
N GLU A 150 14.08 5.18 47.41
CA GLU A 150 12.63 5.07 47.60
C GLU A 150 12.20 3.61 47.82
N ARG A 151 12.70 2.68 47.00
CA ARG A 151 12.50 1.23 47.21
C ARG A 151 12.99 0.77 48.58
N ARG A 152 14.16 1.27 49.02
CA ARG A 152 14.74 0.92 50.32
C ARG A 152 13.90 1.43 51.49
N ARG A 153 13.41 2.68 51.42
CA ARG A 153 12.44 3.23 52.38
C ARG A 153 11.11 2.47 52.41
N ALA A 154 10.60 2.05 51.25
CA ALA A 154 9.40 1.23 51.17
C ALA A 154 9.60 -0.15 51.84
N TYR A 155 10.78 -0.75 51.69
CA TYR A 155 11.13 -2.02 52.33
C TYR A 155 11.25 -1.89 53.85
N GLU A 156 11.89 -0.81 54.33
CA GLU A 156 11.97 -0.46 55.75
C GLU A 156 10.57 -0.17 56.34
N SER A 157 9.66 0.42 55.55
CA SER A 157 8.26 0.67 55.95
C SER A 157 7.37 -0.58 56.02
N ASP A 158 7.67 -1.65 55.29
CA ASP A 158 6.88 -2.89 55.30
C ASP A 158 7.42 -3.91 56.32
N GLY A 159 8.74 -3.91 56.57
CA GLY A 159 9.37 -4.76 57.59
C GLY A 159 8.74 -4.59 58.98
N GLY A 160 8.48 -3.34 59.40
CA GLY A 160 7.88 -3.00 60.68
C GLY A 160 6.47 -3.57 60.92
N ARG A 161 5.76 -4.05 59.89
CA ARG A 161 4.43 -4.70 60.03
C ARG A 161 4.47 -6.23 60.10
N LYS A 162 5.64 -6.85 59.89
CA LYS A 162 5.80 -8.30 59.89
C LYS A 162 6.49 -8.85 61.15
N GLU A 163 7.16 -7.99 61.92
CA GLU A 163 7.85 -8.42 63.15
C GLU A 163 6.89 -8.59 64.34
N ASP A 164 5.96 -7.66 64.57
CA ASP A 164 4.96 -7.78 65.66
C ASP A 164 4.02 -8.97 65.46
N ARG A 165 3.62 -9.27 64.20
CA ARG A 165 2.75 -10.43 63.90
C ARG A 165 3.47 -11.77 64.08
N ARG A 166 4.79 -11.79 64.31
CA ARG A 166 5.58 -13.01 64.55
C ARG A 166 5.98 -13.20 66.04
N ARG A 167 5.61 -12.29 66.94
CA ARG A 167 5.80 -12.46 68.41
C ARG A 167 4.58 -13.05 69.14
N ALA A 168 3.52 -13.41 68.41
CA ALA A 168 2.25 -13.90 68.98
C ALA A 168 2.07 -15.44 68.93
N TYR A 169 3.05 -16.16 68.38
CA TYR A 169 3.16 -17.62 68.37
C TYR A 169 4.63 -18.00 68.63
N GLU A 170 4.91 -19.24 69.02
CA GLU A 170 6.26 -19.75 69.35
C GLU A 170 6.87 -19.22 70.66
N SER A 171 6.06 -19.18 71.73
CA SER A 171 6.56 -19.28 73.10
C SER A 171 6.49 -20.73 73.62
N ASP A 172 7.42 -21.58 73.20
CA ASP A 172 7.81 -22.86 73.84
C ASP A 172 8.98 -23.53 73.08
N GLY A 173 9.82 -24.36 73.75
CA GLY A 173 10.47 -25.49 73.05
C GLY A 173 11.95 -25.47 72.60
N VAL A 174 12.86 -24.78 73.29
CA VAL A 174 14.18 -25.34 73.74
C VAL A 174 15.05 -26.23 72.78
N VAL A 175 16.18 -25.68 72.29
CA VAL A 175 17.58 -26.26 72.22
C VAL A 175 18.23 -26.91 70.94
N GLU A 176 19.48 -26.45 70.68
CA GLU A 176 20.71 -27.02 70.02
C GLU A 176 21.07 -27.06 68.50
N GLY A 177 22.09 -26.24 68.12
CA GLY A 177 23.29 -26.65 67.32
C GLY A 177 23.33 -26.49 65.77
N ARG A 178 24.49 -26.45 65.06
CA ARG A 178 25.90 -26.08 65.41
C ARG A 178 26.86 -25.89 64.18
N VAL A 179 27.18 -24.63 63.80
CA VAL A 179 28.52 -24.09 63.35
C VAL A 179 29.23 -24.53 62.02
N ARG A 180 29.87 -23.51 61.36
CA ARG A 180 30.95 -23.50 60.30
C ARG A 180 30.56 -23.71 58.81
N GLY A 181 31.27 -23.11 57.84
CA GLY A 181 32.43 -22.18 57.93
C GLY A 181 32.93 -21.60 56.58
N GLU A 182 33.87 -20.63 56.61
CA GLU A 182 34.33 -19.82 55.45
C GLU A 182 35.77 -20.11 54.94
N LYS A 183 36.16 -19.39 53.85
CA LYS A 183 37.51 -19.05 53.29
C LYS A 183 37.89 -19.82 52.01
N LYS A 184 38.71 -19.29 51.07
CA LYS A 184 39.61 -18.09 51.07
C LYS A 184 39.79 -17.50 49.64
N ARG A 185 40.53 -16.39 49.48
CA ARG A 185 40.79 -15.67 48.21
C ARG A 185 42.28 -15.32 48.01
N GLU A 186 42.72 -15.23 46.74
CA GLU A 186 43.78 -14.36 46.17
C GLU A 186 45.28 -14.78 46.08
N LYS A 187 45.92 -14.35 44.95
CA LYS A 187 47.33 -14.43 44.44
C LYS A 187 47.57 -15.48 43.33
N ARG A 188 48.43 -15.27 42.31
CA ARG A 188 49.01 -14.06 41.65
C ARG A 188 49.53 -14.49 40.24
N ARG A 189 49.97 -13.54 39.40
CA ARG A 189 50.62 -13.72 38.06
C ARG A 189 51.95 -14.54 38.15
N GLU A 190 52.64 -14.99 37.09
CA GLU A 190 52.90 -14.41 35.74
C GLU A 190 53.65 -15.44 34.82
N LEU A 191 53.82 -15.17 33.49
CA LEU A 191 54.70 -15.87 32.49
C LEU A 191 54.25 -17.30 32.02
N THR A 192 54.55 -17.83 30.82
CA THR A 192 55.29 -17.37 29.60
C THR A 192 54.80 -18.11 28.33
N ASP A 193 55.17 -17.63 27.13
CA ASP A 193 54.83 -18.22 25.81
C ASP A 193 55.74 -19.38 25.33
N ASP A 194 55.18 -20.17 24.39
CA ASP A 194 55.72 -20.48 23.03
C ASP A 194 55.94 -21.97 22.59
N GLU A 195 55.79 -22.16 21.27
CA GLU A 195 56.15 -23.26 20.35
C GLU A 195 55.42 -24.64 20.34
N ARG A 196 54.71 -24.86 19.20
CA ARG A 196 54.45 -26.13 18.43
C ARG A 196 53.38 -27.12 18.94
N GLY A 197 52.54 -27.71 18.05
CA GLY A 197 52.35 -27.41 16.62
C GLY A 197 51.47 -28.40 15.81
N ASP A 198 50.73 -27.86 14.84
CA ASP A 198 50.07 -28.44 13.63
C ASP A 198 49.16 -29.70 13.71
N LYS A 199 47.87 -29.52 13.35
CA LYS A 199 47.21 -30.31 12.28
C LYS A 199 45.90 -29.69 11.75
N ARG A 200 45.99 -29.10 10.54
CA ARG A 200 44.99 -29.05 9.43
C ARG A 200 43.49 -29.01 9.77
N ARG A 201 42.76 -27.89 9.52
CA ARG A 201 42.29 -27.30 8.24
C ARG A 201 41.00 -27.89 7.62
N SER A 202 39.94 -27.07 7.64
CA SER A 202 39.07 -26.78 6.47
C SER A 202 38.33 -25.45 6.70
N HIS A 203 38.41 -24.49 5.77
CA HIS A 203 37.71 -23.19 5.84
C HIS A 203 37.01 -22.91 4.50
N THR A 204 35.85 -22.26 4.56
CA THR A 204 35.05 -21.80 3.41
C THR A 204 35.49 -20.41 2.91
N ASP A 205 34.95 -19.95 1.77
CA ASP A 205 35.42 -18.73 1.10
C ASP A 205 35.04 -17.40 1.81
N ASP A 206 34.14 -17.41 2.80
CA ASP A 206 33.60 -16.18 3.41
C ASP A 206 34.64 -15.34 4.17
N GLU A 207 35.66 -15.96 4.77
CA GLU A 207 36.78 -15.24 5.41
C GLU A 207 37.60 -14.36 4.43
N ARG A 208 37.44 -14.53 3.11
CA ARG A 208 38.03 -13.62 2.10
C ARG A 208 37.23 -12.32 1.89
N GLY A 209 36.08 -12.19 2.54
CA GLY A 209 35.31 -10.95 2.63
C GLY A 209 36.00 -9.93 3.54
N ASP A 210 36.06 -10.23 4.84
CA ASP A 210 36.45 -9.24 5.85
C ASP A 210 37.92 -8.81 5.82
N ARG A 211 38.84 -9.70 5.43
CA ARG A 211 40.27 -9.33 5.23
C ARG A 211 40.51 -8.34 4.09
N ARG A 212 39.46 -7.76 3.47
CA ARG A 212 39.57 -6.68 2.48
C ARG A 212 39.36 -5.27 3.05
N ARG A 213 38.80 -5.12 4.26
CA ARG A 213 38.45 -3.77 4.79
C ARG A 213 39.64 -3.00 5.38
N HIS A 214 40.70 -3.70 5.79
CA HIS A 214 41.95 -3.09 6.24
C HIS A 214 43.15 -3.69 5.48
N LEU A 215 43.50 -3.06 4.36
CA LEU A 215 44.77 -3.23 3.66
C LEU A 215 45.41 -1.84 3.52
N THR A 216 46.69 -1.70 3.90
CA THR A 216 47.47 -0.46 3.77
C THR A 216 47.76 -0.13 2.29
N GLU A 217 48.30 1.05 2.00
CA GLU A 217 48.71 1.38 0.63
C GLU A 217 49.89 0.53 0.15
N GLU A 218 50.85 0.21 1.02
CA GLU A 218 51.97 -0.68 0.71
C GLU A 218 51.49 -2.10 0.37
N GLU A 219 50.56 -2.67 1.14
CA GLU A 219 49.98 -3.99 0.84
C GLU A 219 49.18 -3.99 -0.47
N ARG A 220 48.54 -2.87 -0.83
CA ARG A 220 47.83 -2.73 -2.11
C ARG A 220 48.79 -2.70 -3.28
N ASP A 221 49.90 -1.99 -3.17
CA ASP A 221 50.89 -1.85 -4.25
C ASP A 221 51.84 -3.04 -4.35
N GLU A 222 52.21 -3.70 -3.25
CA GLU A 222 52.94 -4.97 -3.27
C GLU A 222 52.06 -6.10 -3.87
N ARG A 223 50.75 -6.07 -3.60
CA ARG A 223 49.77 -6.94 -4.29
C ARG A 223 49.52 -6.53 -5.75
N ARG A 224 49.67 -5.25 -6.12
CA ARG A 224 49.64 -4.80 -7.53
C ARG A 224 50.85 -5.34 -8.28
N ARG A 225 52.06 -5.15 -7.75
CA ARG A 225 53.32 -5.69 -8.31
C ARG A 225 53.22 -7.20 -8.52
N ARG A 226 52.80 -7.97 -7.50
CA ARG A 226 52.59 -9.43 -7.60
C ARG A 226 51.49 -9.86 -8.59
N TYR A 227 50.60 -8.97 -9.02
CA TYR A 227 49.62 -9.22 -10.09
C TYR A 227 50.17 -8.84 -11.48
N GLU A 228 51.00 -7.81 -11.57
CA GLU A 228 51.61 -7.33 -12.81
C GLU A 228 52.82 -8.17 -13.23
N GLU A 229 53.54 -8.75 -12.28
CA GLU A 229 54.62 -9.73 -12.47
C GLU A 229 54.08 -11.12 -12.87
N ARG A 230 52.89 -11.51 -12.38
CA ARG A 230 52.29 -12.83 -12.61
C ARG A 230 51.53 -12.96 -13.95
N TYR A 231 51.14 -11.86 -14.58
CA TYR A 231 50.34 -11.87 -15.80
C TYR A 231 50.89 -10.90 -16.84
N THR A 232 50.97 -11.33 -18.09
CA THR A 232 51.37 -10.48 -19.21
C THR A 232 50.34 -9.36 -19.47
N PRO A 233 50.72 -8.28 -20.19
CA PRO A 233 49.78 -7.19 -20.53
C PRO A 233 48.55 -7.66 -21.31
N SER A 234 48.69 -8.68 -22.18
CA SER A 234 47.60 -9.28 -22.96
C SER A 234 46.62 -10.06 -22.07
N GLU A 235 47.10 -10.93 -21.17
CA GLU A 235 46.24 -11.64 -20.21
C GLU A 235 45.51 -10.68 -19.27
N ARG A 236 46.18 -9.59 -18.85
CA ARG A 236 45.56 -8.51 -18.06
C ARG A 236 44.45 -7.81 -18.85
N ALA A 237 44.63 -7.58 -20.14
CA ALA A 237 43.60 -7.01 -21.02
C ALA A 237 42.42 -7.97 -21.22
N GLU A 238 42.66 -9.25 -21.50
CA GLU A 238 41.62 -10.26 -21.70
C GLU A 238 40.75 -10.46 -20.45
N ARG A 239 41.38 -10.56 -19.27
CA ARG A 239 40.66 -10.63 -17.98
C ARG A 239 39.84 -9.37 -17.69
N LYS A 240 40.26 -8.20 -18.19
CA LYS A 240 39.51 -6.93 -18.10
C LYS A 240 38.35 -6.88 -19.11
N ALA A 241 38.50 -7.49 -20.28
CA ALA A 241 37.43 -7.65 -21.26
C ALA A 241 36.33 -8.59 -20.76
N LYS A 242 36.68 -9.80 -20.30
CA LYS A 242 35.72 -10.79 -19.75
C LYS A 242 34.94 -10.28 -18.53
N ARG A 243 35.50 -9.35 -17.74
CA ARG A 243 34.74 -8.60 -16.71
C ARG A 243 33.72 -7.65 -17.33
N ARG A 244 34.17 -6.76 -18.23
CA ARG A 244 33.29 -5.79 -18.92
C ARG A 244 32.15 -6.45 -19.69
N GLU A 245 32.37 -7.64 -20.25
CA GLU A 245 31.35 -8.46 -20.91
C GLU A 245 30.29 -8.96 -19.91
N LYS A 246 30.73 -9.50 -18.76
CA LYS A 246 29.84 -9.94 -17.67
C LYS A 246 29.08 -8.78 -17.00
N ASP A 247 29.71 -7.61 -16.91
CA ASP A 247 29.08 -6.37 -16.39
C ASP A 247 28.09 -5.76 -17.41
N GLY A 248 28.41 -5.83 -18.71
CA GLY A 248 27.53 -5.41 -19.80
C GLY A 248 26.26 -6.25 -19.87
N SER A 249 26.39 -7.59 -19.78
CA SER A 249 25.26 -8.52 -19.71
C SER A 249 24.29 -8.19 -18.56
N ARG A 250 24.82 -7.87 -17.36
CA ARG A 250 24.01 -7.43 -16.21
C ARG A 250 23.34 -6.06 -16.42
N THR A 251 23.88 -5.21 -17.29
CA THR A 251 23.36 -3.87 -17.57
C THR A 251 22.18 -3.90 -18.54
N ASP A 252 22.25 -4.68 -19.62
CA ASP A 252 21.11 -4.82 -20.54
C ASP A 252 19.92 -5.57 -19.91
N GLN A 253 20.20 -6.47 -18.95
CA GLN A 253 19.16 -7.12 -18.14
C GLN A 253 18.45 -6.12 -17.22
N LYS A 254 19.16 -5.14 -16.63
CA LYS A 254 18.57 -4.06 -15.82
C LYS A 254 17.60 -3.18 -16.61
N LYS A 255 17.87 -2.90 -17.89
CA LYS A 255 17.04 -2.01 -18.74
C LYS A 255 15.67 -2.57 -19.14
N ARG A 256 15.32 -3.78 -18.71
CA ARG A 256 14.01 -4.42 -18.94
C ARG A 256 13.24 -4.70 -17.64
N ARG A 257 13.75 -4.21 -16.50
CA ARG A 257 13.15 -4.45 -15.19
C ARG A 257 12.11 -3.38 -14.86
N VAL A 258 10.86 -3.66 -15.18
CA VAL A 258 9.69 -2.98 -14.57
C VAL A 258 9.62 -3.41 -13.10
N ILE A 259 9.27 -2.49 -12.22
CA ILE A 259 9.26 -2.65 -10.76
C ILE A 259 7.85 -2.29 -10.27
N SER A 260 7.11 -3.26 -9.72
CA SER A 260 6.14 -2.98 -8.65
C SER A 260 6.93 -2.56 -7.41
N GLY A 261 6.53 -1.47 -6.76
CA GLY A 261 7.45 -0.74 -5.88
C GLY A 261 6.78 0.47 -5.22
N PRO A 262 6.53 0.44 -3.90
CA PRO A 262 5.73 1.47 -3.23
C PRO A 262 6.46 2.78 -3.03
N LEU A 263 7.75 2.85 -3.37
CA LEU A 263 8.44 4.12 -3.52
C LEU A 263 7.88 4.90 -4.72
N LEU A 264 7.53 4.24 -5.83
CA LEU A 264 6.89 4.86 -7.00
C LEU A 264 5.37 5.00 -6.81
N GLU A 265 4.73 4.11 -6.03
CA GLU A 265 3.32 4.27 -5.65
C GLU A 265 3.11 5.44 -4.66
N GLU A 266 4.13 5.75 -3.86
CA GLU A 266 4.22 6.97 -3.04
C GLU A 266 5.07 8.08 -3.70
N GLY A 267 5.40 8.01 -5.00
CA GLY A 267 6.04 9.11 -5.75
C GLY A 267 7.46 9.53 -5.34
N GLY A 268 8.13 8.82 -4.43
CA GLY A 268 9.48 9.08 -3.97
C GLY A 268 10.57 8.80 -5.02
N ASN A 269 11.57 9.67 -5.08
CA ASN A 269 12.72 9.54 -5.99
C ASN A 269 13.96 8.95 -5.27
N ASP A 270 14.77 8.17 -5.99
CA ASP A 270 15.90 7.38 -5.43
C ASP A 270 17.01 8.24 -4.76
N ASP A 271 17.10 9.54 -5.09
CA ASP A 271 18.23 10.41 -4.71
C ASP A 271 18.12 11.08 -3.32
N GLU A 272 16.95 11.11 -2.67
CA GLU A 272 16.70 11.95 -1.47
C GLU A 272 16.85 11.22 -0.11
N TYR A 273 17.16 9.92 -0.12
CA TYR A 273 17.16 9.04 1.07
C TYR A 273 18.15 9.43 2.20
N GLU A 274 19.22 10.18 1.91
CA GLU A 274 20.22 10.56 2.92
C GLU A 274 19.86 11.82 3.74
N GLU A 275 18.93 12.68 3.29
CA GLU A 275 18.51 13.86 4.07
C GLU A 275 17.43 13.52 5.13
N TYR A 276 16.69 12.42 4.93
CA TYR A 276 15.53 12.01 5.73
C TYR A 276 15.84 11.59 7.20
N LYS A 277 17.09 11.73 7.68
CA LYS A 277 17.47 11.47 9.09
C LYS A 277 17.68 12.71 9.96
N VAL A 278 17.39 13.91 9.44
CA VAL A 278 17.66 15.17 10.17
C VAL A 278 16.41 16.05 10.39
N ALA A 279 15.38 15.94 9.54
CA ALA A 279 14.21 16.84 9.57
C ALA A 279 13.29 16.67 10.80
N GLU A 280 13.02 15.43 11.24
CA GLU A 280 11.95 15.09 12.20
C GLU A 280 12.24 15.48 13.68
N LYS A 281 13.16 16.42 13.94
CA LYS A 281 13.52 16.87 15.31
C LYS A 281 13.57 18.38 15.52
N ARG A 282 12.74 19.14 14.80
CA ARG A 282 12.53 20.58 15.06
C ARG A 282 11.06 20.98 15.05
N GLY A 283 10.40 20.86 16.19
CA GLY A 283 9.12 21.54 16.43
C GLY A 283 9.32 23.05 16.47
N GLY A 284 8.59 23.79 15.64
CA GLY A 284 8.59 25.26 15.61
C GLY A 284 7.28 25.83 16.16
N GLY A 285 7.34 26.54 17.28
CA GLY A 285 6.20 27.31 17.79
C GLY A 285 6.03 28.62 17.02
N GLY A 286 4.80 28.93 16.62
CA GLY A 286 4.48 30.20 15.96
C GLY A 286 4.38 31.37 16.95
N SER A 287 4.98 32.51 16.62
CA SER A 287 4.76 33.78 17.33
C SER A 287 3.42 34.39 16.92
N SER A 288 2.75 35.09 17.85
CA SER A 288 1.49 35.79 17.60
C SER A 288 1.69 37.30 17.46
N ASP A 289 0.79 37.95 16.71
CA ASP A 289 0.63 39.40 16.72
C ASP A 289 -0.86 39.80 16.77
N GLY A 290 -1.24 40.50 17.84
CA GLY A 290 -1.88 41.81 17.64
C GLY A 290 -3.41 41.96 17.54
N TYR A 291 -4.26 41.13 18.17
CA TYR A 291 -5.66 41.52 18.45
C TYR A 291 -6.13 41.06 19.84
N THR A 292 -7.03 41.83 20.47
CA THR A 292 -7.56 41.56 21.82
C THR A 292 -8.84 40.72 21.78
N ASP A 293 -8.93 39.70 22.66
CA ASP A 293 -9.94 38.64 22.59
C ASP A 293 -11.41 39.12 22.68
N GLU A 294 -11.66 40.21 23.42
CA GLU A 294 -13.02 40.69 23.67
C GLU A 294 -13.76 41.17 22.42
N GLU A 295 -13.04 41.72 21.43
CA GLU A 295 -13.67 42.26 20.21
C GLU A 295 -14.06 41.14 19.23
N TRP A 296 -13.22 40.12 19.11
CA TRP A 296 -13.44 38.98 18.22
C TRP A 296 -14.65 38.14 18.64
N ALA A 297 -14.78 37.89 19.95
CA ALA A 297 -15.90 37.13 20.53
C ALA A 297 -17.28 37.74 20.21
N ARG A 298 -17.40 39.07 20.30
CA ARG A 298 -18.65 39.81 20.03
C ARG A 298 -19.04 39.75 18.54
N LYS A 299 -18.06 39.78 17.63
CA LYS A 299 -18.26 39.68 16.17
C LYS A 299 -18.70 38.26 15.76
N LYS A 300 -18.04 37.22 16.29
CA LYS A 300 -18.35 35.80 16.01
C LYS A 300 -19.77 35.43 16.46
N LYS A 301 -20.18 35.86 17.67
CA LYS A 301 -21.52 35.56 18.21
C LYS A 301 -22.67 36.15 17.37
N ARG A 302 -22.50 37.35 16.81
CA ARG A 302 -23.50 37.95 15.89
C ARG A 302 -23.56 37.25 14.53
N LYS A 303 -22.41 36.90 13.92
CA LYS A 303 -22.39 36.20 12.62
C LYS A 303 -23.13 34.86 12.67
N ASN A 304 -22.91 34.07 13.74
CA ASN A 304 -23.55 32.77 13.88
C ASN A 304 -25.08 32.85 14.03
N ILE A 305 -25.61 33.88 14.71
CA ILE A 305 -27.06 34.07 14.85
C ILE A 305 -27.73 34.31 13.48
N PHE A 306 -27.15 35.15 12.63
CA PHE A 306 -27.70 35.39 11.28
C PHE A 306 -27.66 34.14 10.39
N ILE A 307 -26.62 33.31 10.50
CA ILE A 307 -26.52 32.03 9.78
C ILE A 307 -27.61 31.06 10.23
N ILE A 308 -27.81 30.90 11.54
CA ILE A 308 -28.85 30.01 12.09
C ILE A 308 -30.24 30.45 11.64
N VAL A 309 -30.56 31.76 11.72
CA VAL A 309 -31.85 32.30 11.25
C VAL A 309 -32.05 32.07 9.75
N GLY A 310 -31.01 32.25 8.93
CA GLY A 310 -31.07 31.96 7.50
C GLY A 310 -31.39 30.49 7.19
N ILE A 311 -30.73 29.56 7.87
CA ILE A 311 -30.96 28.11 7.74
C ILE A 311 -32.38 27.74 8.18
N SER A 312 -32.87 28.29 9.30
CA SER A 312 -34.24 28.04 9.78
C SER A 312 -35.31 28.52 8.79
N ILE A 313 -35.11 29.68 8.15
CA ILE A 313 -36.03 30.20 7.12
C ILE A 313 -36.00 29.31 5.86
N LEU A 314 -34.81 28.85 5.43
CA LEU A 314 -34.67 27.94 4.29
C LEU A 314 -35.37 26.60 4.53
N LEU A 315 -35.20 26.01 5.71
CA LEU A 315 -35.87 24.76 6.10
C LEU A 315 -37.40 24.92 6.10
N LEU A 316 -37.94 26.01 6.68
CA LEU A 316 -39.38 26.27 6.66
C LEU A 316 -39.92 26.47 5.23
N ALA A 317 -39.16 27.12 4.36
CA ALA A 317 -39.51 27.31 2.95
C ALA A 317 -39.54 25.99 2.15
N ILE A 318 -38.82 24.94 2.59
CA ILE A 318 -38.82 23.60 1.97
C ILE A 318 -39.92 22.72 2.59
N ILE A 319 -40.07 22.75 3.92
CA ILE A 319 -41.02 21.87 4.65
C ILE A 319 -42.48 22.21 4.32
N ILE A 320 -42.83 23.50 4.20
CA ILE A 320 -44.22 23.93 3.98
C ILE A 320 -44.78 23.43 2.62
N PRO A 321 -44.08 23.58 1.48
CA PRO A 321 -44.51 22.97 0.21
C PRO A 321 -44.65 21.45 0.28
N VAL A 322 -43.67 20.74 0.88
CA VAL A 322 -43.67 19.27 0.95
C VAL A 322 -44.87 18.75 1.77
N ALA A 323 -45.16 19.38 2.91
CA ALA A 323 -46.32 19.03 3.73
C ALA A 323 -47.67 19.25 2.98
N VAL A 324 -47.77 20.31 2.17
CA VAL A 324 -48.99 20.60 1.38
C VAL A 324 -49.18 19.62 0.22
N VAL A 325 -48.09 19.15 -0.40
CA VAL A 325 -48.15 18.12 -1.46
C VAL A 325 -48.57 16.76 -0.90
N LEU A 326 -48.05 16.36 0.26
CA LEU A 326 -48.35 15.07 0.89
C LEU A 326 -49.77 14.98 1.49
N SER A 327 -50.44 16.11 1.74
CA SER A 327 -51.77 16.15 2.37
C SER A 327 -52.95 15.98 1.38
N LYS A 328 -52.70 15.69 0.09
CA LYS A 328 -53.75 15.62 -0.96
C LYS A 328 -53.78 14.32 -1.77
N LYS A 329 -53.98 13.19 -1.11
CA LYS A 329 -54.64 11.99 -1.70
C LYS A 329 -55.33 11.17 -0.61
N ASN A 330 -56.54 10.68 -0.87
CA ASN A 330 -57.38 10.06 0.16
C ASN A 330 -58.23 8.91 -0.42
N ASN A 331 -58.51 7.94 0.46
CA ASN A 331 -59.59 6.92 0.40
C ASN A 331 -59.53 5.80 -0.67
N GLY A 332 -59.31 4.58 -0.18
CA GLY A 332 -59.60 3.30 -0.84
C GLY A 332 -59.17 2.14 0.08
N PRO A 333 -60.08 1.30 0.63
CA PRO A 333 -59.71 0.33 1.65
C PRO A 333 -59.22 -1.00 1.09
N VAL A 334 -57.95 -1.33 1.35
CA VAL A 334 -57.37 -2.67 1.16
C VAL A 334 -56.62 -3.06 2.45
N GLN A 335 -56.69 -4.33 2.84
CA GLN A 335 -56.03 -4.84 4.04
C GLN A 335 -54.55 -5.15 3.80
N ASP A 336 -53.71 -4.12 3.75
CA ASP A 336 -52.26 -4.33 3.83
C ASP A 336 -51.79 -4.36 5.29
N LYS A 337 -51.07 -5.42 5.64
CA LYS A 337 -50.39 -5.52 6.93
C LYS A 337 -49.26 -4.51 6.93
N ALA A 338 -49.17 -3.67 7.98
CA ALA A 338 -48.01 -2.82 8.17
C ALA A 338 -46.76 -3.69 8.28
N ALA A 339 -45.88 -3.59 7.28
CA ALA A 339 -44.52 -4.11 7.39
C ALA A 339 -43.77 -3.18 8.34
N GLU A 340 -43.47 -3.66 9.55
CA GLU A 340 -42.56 -2.95 10.45
C GLU A 340 -41.17 -2.91 9.81
N ASN A 341 -40.55 -1.72 9.77
CA ASN A 341 -39.14 -1.57 9.38
C ASN A 341 -38.22 -2.08 10.51
N SER A 342 -38.28 -3.38 10.79
CA SER A 342 -37.32 -4.07 11.66
C SER A 342 -36.05 -4.35 10.87
N SER A 343 -35.01 -3.52 11.04
CA SER A 343 -33.69 -3.76 10.45
C SER A 343 -33.00 -5.03 11.00
N LYS A 344 -33.40 -5.49 12.20
CA LYS A 344 -32.89 -6.73 12.81
C LYS A 344 -33.49 -7.97 12.13
N PRO A 345 -32.66 -8.95 11.72
CA PRO A 345 -33.15 -10.25 11.26
C PRO A 345 -34.07 -10.94 12.28
N GLY A 346 -35.09 -11.64 11.79
CA GLY A 346 -36.13 -12.24 12.63
C GLY A 346 -35.72 -13.46 13.45
N ASN A 347 -34.43 -13.87 13.40
CA ASN A 347 -33.77 -14.90 14.22
C ASN A 347 -34.60 -16.15 14.54
N LYS A 348 -35.36 -16.63 13.54
CA LYS A 348 -36.44 -17.63 13.72
C LYS A 348 -35.95 -19.01 14.15
N ASN A 349 -34.67 -19.31 14.05
CA ASN A 349 -34.04 -20.54 14.54
C ASN A 349 -33.78 -20.54 16.06
N LEU A 350 -33.91 -19.40 16.75
CA LEU A 350 -34.00 -19.36 18.22
C LEU A 350 -35.37 -19.85 18.74
N ASN A 351 -36.40 -19.95 17.90
CA ASN A 351 -37.72 -20.39 18.33
C ASN A 351 -37.68 -21.85 18.81
N GLY A 352 -37.94 -22.06 20.11
CA GLY A 352 -37.87 -23.38 20.74
C GLY A 352 -36.53 -23.70 21.42
N VAL A 353 -35.54 -22.81 21.32
CA VAL A 353 -34.36 -22.78 22.19
C VAL A 353 -34.66 -21.84 23.37
N SER A 354 -34.26 -22.19 24.59
CA SER A 354 -34.38 -21.29 25.73
C SER A 354 -33.02 -20.73 26.14
N GLU A 355 -32.96 -19.44 26.45
CA GLU A 355 -31.76 -18.78 26.98
C GLU A 355 -31.33 -19.38 28.34
N SER A 356 -32.27 -20.02 29.07
CA SER A 356 -31.99 -20.78 30.30
C SER A 356 -31.04 -21.95 30.11
N ASP A 357 -30.96 -22.48 28.89
CA ASP A 357 -30.26 -23.72 28.58
C ASP A 357 -28.76 -23.44 28.28
N ILE A 358 -28.42 -22.15 28.12
CA ILE A 358 -27.06 -21.65 28.00
C ILE A 358 -26.46 -21.50 29.42
N PRO A 359 -25.30 -22.11 29.72
CA PRO A 359 -24.64 -21.96 31.00
C PRO A 359 -24.37 -20.50 31.37
N LYS A 360 -24.51 -20.16 32.65
CA LYS A 360 -24.33 -18.77 33.16
C LYS A 360 -22.93 -18.18 32.93
N SER A 361 -21.93 -18.98 32.59
CA SER A 361 -20.59 -18.54 32.17
C SER A 361 -20.46 -18.23 30.67
N ALA A 362 -21.45 -18.62 29.86
CA ALA A 362 -21.50 -18.38 28.42
C ALA A 362 -22.54 -17.32 28.02
N GLN A 363 -23.59 -17.12 28.82
CA GLN A 363 -24.54 -16.02 28.62
C GLN A 363 -23.83 -14.66 28.56
N GLY A 364 -24.24 -13.79 27.64
CA GLY A 364 -23.59 -12.48 27.42
C GLY A 364 -22.24 -12.55 26.67
N THR A 365 -21.80 -13.72 26.20
CA THR A 365 -20.52 -13.90 25.49
C THR A 365 -20.72 -14.25 24.01
N VAL A 366 -19.64 -14.37 23.23
CA VAL A 366 -19.69 -14.84 21.84
C VAL A 366 -20.28 -16.25 21.65
N LEU A 367 -20.45 -17.03 22.73
CA LEU A 367 -21.11 -18.34 22.71
C LEU A 367 -22.64 -18.28 22.91
N ASP A 368 -23.21 -17.10 23.17
CA ASP A 368 -24.63 -16.90 23.44
C ASP A 368 -25.36 -16.31 22.21
N PRO A 369 -26.15 -17.11 21.47
CA PRO A 369 -26.80 -16.66 20.25
C PRO A 369 -28.00 -15.74 20.48
N PHE A 370 -28.48 -15.55 21.72
CA PHE A 370 -29.50 -14.54 22.02
C PHE A 370 -28.90 -13.12 22.01
N THR A 371 -27.58 -13.00 22.22
CA THR A 371 -26.85 -11.72 22.08
C THR A 371 -26.53 -11.35 20.63
N TRP A 372 -26.57 -12.31 19.70
CA TRP A 372 -26.19 -12.07 18.32
C TRP A 372 -27.23 -11.17 17.61
N TYR A 373 -26.75 -10.33 16.70
CA TYR A 373 -27.62 -9.53 15.85
C TYR A 373 -28.41 -10.43 14.90
N ASP A 374 -27.70 -11.36 14.27
CA ASP A 374 -28.21 -12.25 13.23
C ASP A 374 -27.86 -13.70 13.56
N THR A 375 -28.88 -14.55 13.64
CA THR A 375 -28.71 -16.00 13.82
C THR A 375 -29.00 -16.80 12.55
N LEU A 376 -29.32 -16.15 11.42
CA LEU A 376 -29.68 -16.84 10.17
C LEU A 376 -28.54 -17.73 9.67
N ASP A 377 -28.93 -18.94 9.26
CA ASP A 377 -28.10 -20.06 8.78
C ASP A 377 -27.06 -20.61 9.79
N PHE A 378 -27.02 -20.08 11.02
CA PHE A 378 -26.21 -20.60 12.11
C PHE A 378 -26.89 -21.75 12.89
N ASN A 379 -26.08 -22.69 13.35
CA ASN A 379 -26.46 -23.64 14.40
C ASN A 379 -26.39 -22.96 15.77
N VAL A 380 -27.56 -22.62 16.33
CA VAL A 380 -27.71 -21.96 17.63
C VAL A 380 -27.68 -22.91 18.83
N THR A 381 -27.41 -24.21 18.63
CA THR A 381 -27.24 -25.18 19.72
C THR A 381 -25.96 -24.88 20.47
N TYR A 382 -26.07 -24.51 21.76
CA TYR A 382 -24.91 -24.15 22.58
C TYR A 382 -23.83 -25.24 22.61
N THR A 383 -22.58 -24.83 22.40
CA THR A 383 -21.40 -25.67 22.62
C THR A 383 -20.21 -24.84 23.11
N ALA A 384 -19.46 -25.40 24.06
CA ALA A 384 -18.17 -24.88 24.52
C ALA A 384 -16.98 -25.46 23.73
N ALA A 385 -17.22 -26.29 22.71
CA ALA A 385 -16.16 -26.93 21.96
C ALA A 385 -15.32 -25.90 21.18
N THR A 386 -14.01 -26.11 21.18
CA THR A 386 -13.06 -25.33 20.38
C THR A 386 -12.10 -26.25 19.64
N VAL A 387 -11.55 -25.78 18.52
CA VAL A 387 -10.45 -26.44 17.82
C VAL A 387 -9.36 -25.39 17.61
N GLY A 388 -8.13 -25.69 18.03
CA GLY A 388 -7.08 -24.67 18.09
C GLY A 388 -7.41 -23.47 18.98
N GLY A 389 -8.30 -23.62 19.97
CA GLY A 389 -8.79 -22.51 20.81
C GLY A 389 -9.89 -21.64 20.16
N LEU A 390 -10.22 -21.86 18.89
CA LEU A 390 -11.28 -21.13 18.18
C LEU A 390 -12.61 -21.88 18.29
N THR A 391 -13.71 -21.14 18.51
CA THR A 391 -15.04 -21.73 18.74
C THR A 391 -15.63 -22.35 17.47
N VAL A 392 -16.34 -23.47 17.63
CA VAL A 392 -17.20 -24.07 16.60
C VAL A 392 -18.68 -23.68 16.75
N MET A 393 -19.01 -22.81 17.72
CA MET A 393 -20.37 -22.32 17.92
C MET A 393 -20.89 -21.62 16.66
N GLY A 394 -22.13 -21.90 16.27
CA GLY A 394 -22.70 -21.46 14.99
C GLY A 394 -22.54 -22.46 13.83
N LEU A 395 -21.62 -23.44 13.90
CA LEU A 395 -21.42 -24.39 12.81
C LEU A 395 -22.42 -25.57 12.82
N ASN A 396 -22.93 -25.90 11.63
CA ASN A 396 -23.53 -27.22 11.37
C ASN A 396 -22.42 -28.28 11.30
N SER A 397 -22.65 -29.46 11.88
CA SER A 397 -21.68 -30.56 11.94
C SER A 397 -21.59 -31.38 10.66
N THR A 398 -22.64 -31.35 9.83
CA THR A 398 -22.70 -31.93 8.49
C THR A 398 -22.37 -30.89 7.41
N TRP A 399 -21.89 -31.34 6.26
CA TRP A 399 -21.60 -30.52 5.08
C TRP A 399 -21.72 -31.38 3.81
N ASP A 400 -21.83 -30.74 2.64
CA ASP A 400 -21.86 -31.40 1.32
C ASP A 400 -20.88 -30.74 0.37
N ASP A 401 -19.89 -31.49 -0.12
CA ASP A 401 -18.89 -31.04 -1.10
C ASP A 401 -19.23 -31.50 -2.54
N SER A 402 -20.40 -32.11 -2.78
CA SER A 402 -20.77 -32.62 -4.11
C SER A 402 -21.20 -31.54 -5.12
N VAL A 403 -21.24 -30.27 -4.68
CA VAL A 403 -21.65 -29.11 -5.47
C VAL A 403 -20.53 -28.67 -6.43
N GLN A 404 -20.92 -28.27 -7.64
CA GLN A 404 -20.07 -27.71 -8.69
C GLN A 404 -20.40 -26.23 -8.90
N ALA A 405 -19.42 -25.33 -8.88
CA ALA A 405 -19.66 -23.90 -9.12
C ALA A 405 -20.30 -23.67 -10.50
N ASN A 406 -19.59 -24.08 -11.56
CA ASN A 406 -20.00 -23.94 -12.94
C ASN A 406 -19.46 -25.12 -13.79
N GLU A 407 -19.96 -25.27 -15.01
CA GLU A 407 -19.67 -26.42 -15.90
C GLU A 407 -18.19 -26.56 -16.30
N ASN A 408 -17.39 -25.50 -16.20
CA ASN A 408 -15.98 -25.49 -16.61
C ASN A 408 -15.01 -25.99 -15.52
N VAL A 409 -15.48 -26.20 -14.28
CA VAL A 409 -14.63 -26.52 -13.13
C VAL A 409 -15.15 -27.73 -12.34
N PRO A 410 -14.27 -28.51 -11.67
CA PRO A 410 -14.68 -29.67 -10.88
C PRO A 410 -15.49 -29.31 -9.62
N LYS A 411 -16.33 -30.25 -9.17
CA LYS A 411 -17.03 -30.22 -7.86
C LYS A 411 -16.05 -30.05 -6.71
N LEU A 412 -16.48 -29.57 -5.54
CA LEU A 412 -15.59 -29.43 -4.37
C LEU A 412 -15.00 -30.79 -3.91
N SER A 413 -15.75 -31.88 -4.07
CA SER A 413 -15.29 -33.26 -3.84
C SER A 413 -14.13 -33.71 -4.74
N ASP A 414 -13.95 -33.02 -5.87
CA ASP A 414 -13.10 -33.44 -6.99
C ASP A 414 -11.87 -32.51 -7.09
N GLU A 415 -10.75 -33.01 -7.62
CA GLU A 415 -9.48 -32.28 -7.62
C GLU A 415 -9.46 -31.11 -8.63
N PHE A 416 -9.19 -29.90 -8.15
CA PHE A 416 -8.95 -28.73 -9.00
C PHE A 416 -7.48 -28.70 -9.43
N ALA A 417 -7.23 -28.69 -10.74
CA ALA A 417 -5.91 -28.88 -11.34
C ALA A 417 -5.06 -27.59 -11.35
N TYR A 418 -4.80 -27.02 -10.16
CA TYR A 418 -4.07 -25.76 -9.98
C TYR A 418 -2.78 -25.67 -10.80
N GLY A 419 -2.57 -24.50 -11.43
CA GLY A 419 -1.43 -24.26 -12.30
C GLY A 419 -1.53 -24.85 -13.71
N SER A 420 -2.63 -25.56 -14.00
CA SER A 420 -3.02 -25.94 -15.37
C SER A 420 -4.45 -25.49 -15.71
N MET A 421 -5.34 -25.53 -14.72
CA MET A 421 -6.59 -24.78 -14.69
C MET A 421 -6.32 -23.46 -13.92
N PRO A 422 -6.56 -22.28 -14.51
CA PRO A 422 -6.42 -21.01 -13.81
C PRO A 422 -7.57 -20.82 -12.82
N ILE A 423 -7.28 -20.19 -11.69
CA ILE A 423 -8.28 -19.62 -10.79
C ILE A 423 -8.99 -18.46 -11.49
N ARG A 424 -10.33 -18.42 -11.43
CA ARG A 424 -11.13 -17.23 -11.72
C ARG A 424 -11.96 -16.92 -10.49
N GLY A 425 -11.40 -16.08 -9.63
CA GLY A 425 -11.98 -15.73 -8.33
C GLY A 425 -12.34 -14.26 -8.18
N VAL A 426 -13.03 -13.96 -7.09
CA VAL A 426 -13.35 -12.59 -6.67
C VAL A 426 -13.11 -12.42 -5.18
N ASN A 427 -12.77 -11.21 -4.76
CA ASN A 427 -12.64 -10.86 -3.35
C ASN A 427 -14.00 -10.44 -2.77
N VAL A 428 -14.19 -10.67 -1.47
CA VAL A 428 -15.23 -10.00 -0.66
C VAL A 428 -14.58 -9.00 0.30
N GLY A 429 -13.80 -8.08 -0.27
CA GLY A 429 -13.17 -6.94 0.43
C GLY A 429 -14.20 -6.01 1.07
N GLY A 430 -13.77 -5.20 2.04
CA GLY A 430 -14.64 -4.35 2.86
C GLY A 430 -15.65 -5.08 3.77
N TRP A 431 -15.72 -6.42 3.77
CA TRP A 431 -16.72 -7.16 4.56
C TRP A 431 -16.31 -7.39 6.02
N LEU A 432 -15.30 -8.23 6.30
CA LEU A 432 -14.87 -8.61 7.66
C LEU A 432 -13.69 -7.78 8.20
N ASN A 433 -13.41 -6.71 7.48
CA ASN A 433 -12.31 -5.78 7.62
C ASN A 433 -12.73 -4.56 6.78
N LEU A 434 -12.92 -3.40 7.40
CA LEU A 434 -13.48 -2.23 6.72
C LEU A 434 -12.44 -1.47 5.89
N GLU A 435 -12.91 -0.91 4.78
CA GLU A 435 -12.12 -0.13 3.82
C GLU A 435 -12.93 1.10 3.37
N PRO A 436 -12.42 2.33 3.57
CA PRO A 436 -13.21 3.54 3.35
C PRO A 436 -13.75 3.72 1.92
N PHE A 437 -13.05 3.23 0.89
CA PHE A 437 -13.51 3.39 -0.50
C PHE A 437 -14.57 2.35 -0.91
N ILE A 438 -14.62 1.20 -0.23
CA ILE A 438 -15.63 0.15 -0.47
C ILE A 438 -16.91 0.48 0.28
N THR A 439 -16.78 0.99 1.51
CA THR A 439 -17.90 1.35 2.41
C THR A 439 -17.79 2.79 2.94
N PRO A 440 -17.82 3.83 2.07
CA PRO A 440 -17.71 5.22 2.48
C PRO A 440 -18.77 5.66 3.48
N SER A 441 -19.94 5.01 3.55
CA SER A 441 -21.02 5.31 4.52
C SER A 441 -20.57 5.28 5.99
N PHE A 442 -19.51 4.52 6.32
CA PHE A 442 -18.90 4.48 7.65
C PHE A 442 -18.02 5.71 7.98
N PHE A 443 -17.61 6.47 6.97
CA PHE A 443 -16.57 7.50 7.05
C PHE A 443 -17.08 8.90 6.66
N GLU A 444 -17.96 9.04 5.66
CA GLU A 444 -18.44 10.32 5.11
C GLU A 444 -19.11 11.26 6.15
N HIS A 445 -19.64 10.69 7.23
CA HIS A 445 -20.29 11.45 8.31
C HIS A 445 -19.28 12.09 9.30
N PHE A 446 -17.99 11.78 9.18
CA PHE A 446 -16.92 12.35 10.01
C PHE A 446 -16.16 13.44 9.25
N SER A 447 -15.75 14.49 9.95
CA SER A 447 -14.85 15.48 9.38
C SER A 447 -13.39 15.03 9.47
N THR A 448 -12.50 15.61 8.67
CA THR A 448 -11.04 15.41 8.83
C THR A 448 -10.52 15.80 10.22
N HIS A 449 -11.25 16.62 10.98
CA HIS A 449 -10.92 16.98 12.36
C HIS A 449 -11.32 15.88 13.37
N ASP A 450 -12.15 14.92 12.97
CA ASP A 450 -12.60 13.82 13.82
C ASP A 450 -11.58 12.67 13.91
N GLY A 451 -10.64 12.60 12.97
CA GLY A 451 -9.54 11.64 12.95
C GLY A 451 -9.95 10.19 12.65
N VAL A 452 -11.05 9.98 11.91
CA VAL A 452 -11.55 8.65 11.52
C VAL A 452 -11.13 8.35 10.09
N ILE A 453 -10.23 7.38 9.92
CA ILE A 453 -9.55 7.07 8.66
C ILE A 453 -9.46 5.56 8.37
N ASP A 454 -9.70 4.71 9.37
CA ASP A 454 -9.58 3.25 9.34
C ASP A 454 -10.49 2.59 10.41
N GLU A 455 -10.58 1.26 10.45
CA GLU A 455 -11.41 0.54 11.44
C GLU A 455 -10.95 0.78 12.89
N TYR A 456 -9.64 0.95 13.12
CA TYR A 456 -9.06 1.24 14.43
C TYR A 456 -9.57 2.57 15.00
N THR A 457 -9.49 3.64 14.21
CA THR A 457 -9.93 4.99 14.58
C THR A 457 -11.46 5.09 14.62
N LEU A 458 -12.17 4.41 13.71
CA LEU A 458 -13.63 4.28 13.74
C LEU A 458 -14.11 3.65 15.06
N CYS A 459 -13.62 2.47 15.45
CA CYS A 459 -14.01 1.86 16.71
C CYS A 459 -13.53 2.67 17.94
N SER A 460 -12.38 3.35 17.85
CA SER A 460 -11.93 4.27 18.90
C SER A 460 -12.89 5.46 19.08
N LYS A 461 -13.45 5.98 17.98
CA LYS A 461 -14.38 7.11 17.96
C LYS A 461 -15.80 6.74 18.40
N LEU A 462 -16.29 5.59 17.93
CA LEU A 462 -17.63 5.08 18.25
C LEU A 462 -17.71 4.50 19.67
N GLY A 463 -16.60 3.96 20.18
CA GLY A 463 -16.57 3.13 21.38
C GLY A 463 -17.10 1.71 21.11
N LEU A 464 -16.56 0.72 21.82
CA LEU A 464 -16.75 -0.71 21.55
C LEU A 464 -18.22 -1.11 21.38
N ALA A 465 -19.13 -0.66 22.25
CA ALA A 465 -20.54 -1.05 22.17
C ALA A 465 -21.22 -0.60 20.87
N LYS A 466 -20.96 0.63 20.40
CA LYS A 466 -21.52 1.13 19.14
C LYS A 466 -20.79 0.51 17.94
N CYS A 467 -19.46 0.36 17.99
CA CYS A 467 -18.73 -0.32 16.92
C CYS A 467 -19.22 -1.76 16.73
N THR A 468 -19.39 -2.53 17.82
CA THR A 468 -20.00 -3.87 17.81
C THR A 468 -21.35 -3.89 17.10
N THR A 469 -22.27 -2.98 17.44
CA THR A 469 -23.60 -2.93 16.80
C THR A 469 -23.50 -2.61 15.31
N SER A 470 -22.71 -1.61 14.92
CA SER A 470 -22.59 -1.18 13.52
C SER A 470 -21.84 -2.20 12.65
N LEU A 471 -20.74 -2.78 13.14
CA LEU A 471 -19.99 -3.80 12.40
C LEU A 471 -20.77 -5.11 12.30
N GLU A 472 -21.50 -5.55 13.33
CA GLU A 472 -22.30 -6.78 13.20
C GLU A 472 -23.50 -6.61 12.25
N GLN A 473 -24.10 -5.41 12.21
CA GLN A 473 -25.09 -5.03 11.20
C GLN A 473 -24.52 -5.14 9.78
N HIS A 474 -23.32 -4.61 9.55
CA HIS A 474 -22.59 -4.72 8.29
C HIS A 474 -22.26 -6.17 7.92
N TYR A 475 -21.65 -6.93 8.84
CA TYR A 475 -21.29 -8.33 8.62
C TYR A 475 -22.51 -9.22 8.29
N SER A 476 -23.69 -8.87 8.81
CA SER A 476 -24.96 -9.53 8.51
C SER A 476 -25.55 -9.16 7.15
N ALA A 477 -25.43 -7.89 6.73
CA ALA A 477 -26.20 -7.34 5.60
C ALA A 477 -25.41 -7.21 4.28
N PHE A 478 -24.10 -6.91 4.33
CA PHE A 478 -23.28 -6.59 3.15
C PHE A 478 -22.97 -7.84 2.31
N VAL A 479 -22.55 -8.93 2.95
CA VAL A 479 -22.38 -10.24 2.31
C VAL A 479 -23.34 -11.25 2.93
N ARG A 480 -24.22 -11.80 2.08
CA ARG A 480 -25.30 -12.73 2.43
C ARG A 480 -25.23 -13.98 1.56
N ARG A 481 -26.20 -14.90 1.71
CA ARG A 481 -26.25 -16.13 0.90
C ARG A 481 -26.39 -15.82 -0.59
N GLU A 482 -27.25 -14.84 -0.89
CA GLU A 482 -27.50 -14.36 -2.25
C GLU A 482 -26.22 -13.83 -2.93
N THR A 483 -25.29 -13.23 -2.16
CA THR A 483 -24.00 -12.77 -2.67
C THR A 483 -23.17 -13.91 -3.28
N PHE A 484 -23.16 -15.10 -2.66
CA PHE A 484 -22.44 -16.26 -3.20
C PHE A 484 -23.19 -16.96 -4.34
N GLU A 485 -24.53 -16.86 -4.36
CA GLU A 485 -25.36 -17.31 -5.48
C GLU A 485 -25.12 -16.44 -6.72
N ASP A 486 -25.03 -15.11 -6.56
CA ASP A 486 -24.69 -14.15 -7.63
C ASP A 486 -23.24 -14.32 -8.12
N ILE A 487 -22.27 -14.52 -7.22
CA ILE A 487 -20.87 -14.83 -7.58
C ILE A 487 -20.79 -16.10 -8.44
N ARG A 488 -21.50 -17.16 -8.04
CA ARG A 488 -21.62 -18.38 -8.85
C ARG A 488 -22.32 -18.12 -10.18
N ALA A 489 -23.36 -17.28 -10.20
CA ALA A 489 -24.05 -16.88 -11.42
C ALA A 489 -23.15 -16.09 -12.38
N ALA A 490 -22.22 -15.28 -11.89
CA ALA A 490 -21.14 -14.65 -12.68
C ALA A 490 -20.06 -15.66 -13.17
N GLY A 491 -20.17 -16.93 -12.81
CA GLY A 491 -19.29 -18.00 -13.30
C GLY A 491 -17.96 -18.13 -12.56
N PHE A 492 -17.77 -17.44 -11.44
CA PHE A 492 -16.57 -17.61 -10.61
C PHE A 492 -16.42 -19.06 -10.12
N ASP A 493 -15.18 -19.42 -9.78
CA ASP A 493 -14.82 -20.73 -9.20
C ASP A 493 -14.16 -20.62 -7.81
N HIS A 494 -13.65 -19.45 -7.45
CA HIS A 494 -13.11 -19.15 -6.12
C HIS A 494 -13.64 -17.82 -5.53
N VAL A 495 -13.57 -17.70 -4.20
CA VAL A 495 -13.73 -16.45 -3.47
C VAL A 495 -12.54 -16.26 -2.52
N ARG A 496 -11.92 -15.08 -2.52
CA ARG A 496 -10.97 -14.68 -1.48
C ARG A 496 -11.73 -13.91 -0.40
N ILE A 497 -11.55 -14.32 0.85
CA ILE A 497 -12.22 -13.73 2.01
C ILE A 497 -11.14 -13.07 2.89
N PRO A 498 -10.92 -11.75 2.76
CA PRO A 498 -10.16 -10.96 3.71
C PRO A 498 -10.78 -11.04 5.11
N TYR A 499 -9.94 -11.27 6.12
CA TYR A 499 -10.30 -11.11 7.53
C TYR A 499 -9.06 -10.73 8.33
N SER A 500 -9.24 -9.98 9.41
CA SER A 500 -8.13 -9.47 10.22
C SER A 500 -8.06 -10.11 11.60
N TYR A 501 -6.91 -9.95 12.27
CA TYR A 501 -6.57 -10.74 13.46
C TYR A 501 -7.58 -10.66 14.62
N TRP A 502 -8.35 -9.58 14.74
CA TRP A 502 -9.39 -9.42 15.76
C TRP A 502 -10.56 -10.42 15.64
N ALA A 503 -10.72 -11.09 14.49
CA ALA A 503 -11.57 -12.29 14.37
C ALA A 503 -11.08 -13.43 15.29
N VAL A 504 -9.77 -13.59 15.45
CA VAL A 504 -9.13 -14.63 16.28
C VAL A 504 -8.94 -14.15 17.72
N THR A 505 -8.33 -12.98 17.91
CA THR A 505 -8.05 -12.40 19.23
C THR A 505 -7.74 -10.90 19.14
N THR A 506 -8.03 -10.16 20.20
CA THR A 506 -7.53 -8.80 20.42
C THR A 506 -6.45 -8.79 21.51
N TYR A 507 -5.74 -7.67 21.64
CA TYR A 507 -4.73 -7.40 22.66
C TYR A 507 -5.05 -6.14 23.46
N GLU A 508 -4.30 -5.89 24.54
CA GLU A 508 -4.44 -4.68 25.35
C GLU A 508 -4.16 -3.42 24.51
N GLY A 509 -5.11 -2.48 24.49
CA GLY A 509 -5.07 -1.27 23.68
C GLY A 509 -5.81 -1.35 22.34
N ASP A 510 -6.29 -2.54 21.92
CA ASP A 510 -7.08 -2.68 20.69
C ASP A 510 -8.52 -2.12 20.87
N PRO A 511 -9.01 -1.27 19.95
CA PRO A 511 -10.39 -0.78 19.94
C PRO A 511 -11.35 -1.73 19.21
N TYR A 512 -10.81 -2.69 18.44
CA TYR A 512 -11.57 -3.56 17.52
C TYR A 512 -12.61 -4.42 18.23
N VAL A 513 -13.65 -4.80 17.48
CA VAL A 513 -14.72 -5.69 17.94
C VAL A 513 -14.19 -7.14 18.03
N PRO A 514 -14.09 -7.74 19.23
CA PRO A 514 -13.41 -9.02 19.40
C PRO A 514 -14.28 -10.19 18.92
N LYS A 515 -13.73 -10.99 18.00
CA LYS A 515 -14.20 -12.33 17.59
C LYS A 515 -15.62 -12.42 17.01
N ILE A 516 -16.30 -11.32 16.72
CA ILE A 516 -17.62 -11.36 16.06
C ILE A 516 -17.49 -11.73 14.58
N SER A 517 -16.52 -11.15 13.86
CA SER A 517 -16.24 -11.49 12.45
C SER A 517 -15.90 -12.97 12.23
N TRP A 518 -15.46 -13.71 13.27
CA TRP A 518 -15.23 -15.15 13.21
C TRP A 518 -16.46 -15.95 12.78
N ARG A 519 -17.65 -15.70 13.36
CA ARG A 519 -18.85 -16.44 12.96
C ARG A 519 -19.26 -16.11 11.52
N TYR A 520 -19.08 -14.85 11.09
CA TYR A 520 -19.38 -14.44 9.72
C TYR A 520 -18.40 -15.02 8.69
N LEU A 521 -17.10 -15.07 8.99
CA LEU A 521 -16.09 -15.80 8.18
C LEU A 521 -16.52 -17.25 7.96
N LEU A 522 -16.87 -17.96 9.04
CA LEU A 522 -17.33 -19.34 8.97
C LEU A 522 -18.60 -19.46 8.12
N ARG A 523 -19.57 -18.55 8.28
CA ARG A 523 -20.80 -18.52 7.46
C ARG A 523 -20.49 -18.29 5.97
N GLY A 524 -19.54 -17.41 5.63
CA GLY A 524 -19.08 -17.20 4.26
C GLY A 524 -18.46 -18.45 3.63
N ILE A 525 -17.69 -19.22 4.40
CA ILE A 525 -17.14 -20.51 3.94
C ILE A 525 -18.25 -21.54 3.70
N GLU A 526 -19.31 -21.56 4.52
CA GLU A 526 -20.48 -22.40 4.28
C GLU A 526 -21.28 -21.96 3.04
N TYR A 527 -21.49 -20.66 2.82
CA TYR A 527 -22.13 -20.12 1.60
C TYR A 527 -21.32 -20.39 0.32
N ALA A 528 -19.98 -20.31 0.40
CA ALA A 528 -19.09 -20.72 -0.68
C ALA A 528 -19.26 -22.21 -1.01
N ARG A 529 -19.25 -23.09 0.02
CA ARG A 529 -19.47 -24.54 -0.18
C ARG A 529 -20.81 -24.84 -0.82
N GLN A 530 -21.90 -24.23 -0.33
CA GLN A 530 -23.25 -24.38 -0.87
C GLN A 530 -23.36 -23.97 -2.35
N ASN A 531 -22.46 -23.11 -2.81
CA ASN A 531 -22.36 -22.67 -4.21
C ASN A 531 -21.26 -23.37 -5.01
N GLY A 532 -20.57 -24.36 -4.45
CA GLY A 532 -19.48 -25.08 -5.13
C GLY A 532 -18.20 -24.25 -5.31
N LEU A 533 -18.12 -23.08 -4.68
CA LEU A 533 -17.02 -22.12 -4.76
C LEU A 533 -15.91 -22.51 -3.77
N ARG A 534 -14.65 -22.45 -4.22
CA ARG A 534 -13.48 -22.67 -3.38
C ARG A 534 -13.05 -21.36 -2.69
N VAL A 535 -12.33 -21.44 -1.59
CA VAL A 535 -11.99 -20.32 -0.73
C VAL A 535 -10.48 -20.11 -0.66
N ASN A 536 -10.05 -18.86 -0.86
CA ASN A 536 -8.79 -18.34 -0.36
C ASN A 536 -9.03 -17.62 0.98
N LEU A 537 -8.51 -18.19 2.06
CA LEU A 537 -8.63 -17.68 3.42
C LEU A 537 -7.49 -16.68 3.69
N ASP A 538 -7.77 -15.38 3.64
CA ASP A 538 -6.75 -14.33 3.61
C ASP A 538 -6.65 -13.54 4.93
N LEU A 539 -5.51 -13.69 5.64
CA LEU A 539 -5.22 -12.87 6.83
C LEU A 539 -4.78 -11.47 6.38
N HIS A 540 -5.72 -10.52 6.41
CA HIS A 540 -5.58 -9.21 5.77
C HIS A 540 -4.93 -8.14 6.67
N GLY A 541 -5.18 -8.20 7.98
CA GLY A 541 -4.58 -7.31 8.98
C GLY A 541 -3.86 -8.08 10.09
N ALA A 542 -2.57 -7.81 10.29
CA ALA A 542 -1.76 -8.35 11.37
C ALA A 542 -1.64 -7.38 12.57
N PRO A 543 -1.35 -7.87 13.79
CA PRO A 543 -1.08 -7.03 14.96
C PRO A 543 0.01 -6.00 14.68
N GLY A 544 -0.30 -4.72 14.89
CA GLY A 544 0.62 -3.61 14.63
C GLY A 544 0.70 -3.11 13.17
N SER A 545 -0.07 -3.69 12.24
CA SER A 545 -0.02 -3.47 10.78
C SER A 545 1.31 -3.86 10.12
N GLN A 546 1.19 -4.54 8.98
CA GLN A 546 2.30 -4.99 8.12
C GLN A 546 2.62 -4.07 6.94
N ASN A 547 1.79 -3.05 6.68
CA ASN A 547 1.94 -2.14 5.53
C ASN A 547 1.72 -0.65 5.83
N GLY A 548 0.99 -0.31 6.90
CA GLY A 548 0.71 1.07 7.30
C GLY A 548 -0.47 1.71 6.56
N TRP A 549 -1.29 0.91 5.86
CA TRP A 549 -2.43 1.38 5.07
C TRP A 549 -3.77 1.00 5.73
N ASN A 550 -4.84 1.76 5.43
CA ASN A 550 -6.13 1.66 6.15
C ASN A 550 -6.71 0.22 6.22
N HIS A 551 -6.68 -0.52 5.11
CA HIS A 551 -7.23 -1.87 4.98
C HIS A 551 -6.52 -2.91 5.87
N SER A 552 -5.29 -2.69 6.32
CA SER A 552 -4.68 -3.53 7.38
C SER A 552 -5.37 -3.42 8.76
N GLY A 553 -6.39 -2.55 8.86
CA GLY A 553 -7.11 -2.15 10.07
C GLY A 553 -6.60 -0.85 10.68
N ARG A 554 -5.34 -0.50 10.41
CA ARG A 554 -4.64 0.63 11.04
C ARG A 554 -3.62 1.27 10.11
N GLN A 555 -3.91 2.49 9.69
CA GLN A 555 -3.03 3.35 8.90
C GLN A 555 -1.85 3.88 9.76
N GLY A 556 -0.74 4.22 9.11
CA GLY A 556 0.42 4.88 9.73
C GLY A 556 1.59 3.93 10.03
N VAL A 557 2.05 3.90 11.29
CA VAL A 557 3.33 3.25 11.66
C VAL A 557 3.24 1.73 11.60
N ILE A 558 4.03 1.12 10.70
CA ILE A 558 4.23 -0.33 10.59
C ILE A 558 4.95 -0.84 11.85
N GLY A 559 4.18 -1.49 12.74
CA GLY A 559 4.63 -2.10 14.00
C GLY A 559 4.71 -3.63 13.96
N TRP A 560 4.43 -4.26 12.83
CA TRP A 560 4.68 -5.69 12.61
C TRP A 560 6.13 -5.92 12.16
N LEU A 561 6.89 -6.78 12.83
CA LEU A 561 8.34 -7.02 12.64
C LEU A 561 9.25 -5.79 12.74
N ASN A 562 8.72 -4.60 13.06
CA ASN A 562 9.43 -3.34 13.17
C ASN A 562 9.07 -2.59 14.47
N GLY A 563 9.96 -1.70 14.92
CA GLY A 563 9.82 -0.99 16.19
C GLY A 563 9.97 -1.89 17.43
N THR A 564 9.72 -1.32 18.62
CA THR A 564 9.94 -1.96 19.93
C THR A 564 9.19 -3.29 20.07
N ASP A 565 7.92 -3.33 19.66
CA ASP A 565 7.07 -4.52 19.75
C ASP A 565 7.05 -5.38 18.48
N GLY A 566 7.91 -5.07 17.49
CA GLY A 566 7.91 -5.74 16.18
C GLY A 566 8.05 -7.26 16.27
N ALA A 567 8.96 -7.74 17.11
CA ALA A 567 9.15 -9.17 17.36
C ALA A 567 7.97 -9.82 18.12
N LEU A 568 7.32 -9.07 19.03
CA LEU A 568 6.13 -9.53 19.75
C LEU A 568 4.93 -9.64 18.80
N ASN A 569 4.73 -8.66 17.92
CA ASN A 569 3.70 -8.67 16.89
C ASN A 569 3.93 -9.77 15.84
N GLY A 570 5.19 -10.00 15.45
CA GLY A 570 5.59 -11.16 14.65
C GLY A 570 5.21 -12.49 15.32
N GLN A 571 5.53 -12.67 16.60
CA GLN A 571 5.17 -13.89 17.34
C GLN A 571 3.65 -14.04 17.49
N ARG A 572 2.92 -12.97 17.86
CA ARG A 572 1.45 -12.95 17.91
C ARG A 572 0.83 -13.46 16.60
N THR A 573 1.37 -13.04 15.46
CA THR A 573 0.90 -13.48 14.13
C THR A 573 1.17 -14.98 13.90
N LEU A 574 2.29 -15.54 14.37
CA LEU A 574 2.54 -16.99 14.35
C LEU A 574 1.58 -17.74 15.29
N ASP A 575 1.26 -17.19 16.45
CA ASP A 575 0.31 -17.79 17.42
C ASP A 575 -1.12 -17.79 16.84
N ILE A 576 -1.49 -16.74 16.08
CA ILE A 576 -2.73 -16.66 15.30
C ILE A 576 -2.76 -17.74 14.22
N HIS A 577 -1.68 -17.91 13.44
CA HIS A 577 -1.58 -19.02 12.48
C HIS A 577 -1.64 -20.40 13.15
N GLY A 578 -1.07 -20.57 14.35
CA GLY A 578 -1.16 -21.81 15.10
C GLY A 578 -2.61 -22.20 15.42
N GLN A 579 -3.42 -21.24 15.87
CA GLN A 579 -4.85 -21.42 16.13
C GLN A 579 -5.62 -21.71 14.83
N LEU A 580 -5.46 -20.86 13.81
CA LEU A 580 -6.14 -20.95 12.52
C LEU A 580 -5.84 -22.27 11.79
N SER A 581 -4.58 -22.63 11.65
CA SER A 581 -4.18 -23.86 10.94
C SER A 581 -4.65 -25.13 11.68
N THR A 582 -4.66 -25.13 13.02
CA THR A 582 -5.26 -26.22 13.81
C THR A 582 -6.77 -26.33 13.54
N PHE A 583 -7.48 -25.19 13.42
CA PHE A 583 -8.91 -25.18 13.15
C PHE A 583 -9.24 -25.59 11.70
N PHE A 584 -8.52 -25.07 10.70
CA PHE A 584 -8.77 -25.34 9.28
C PHE A 584 -8.20 -26.66 8.78
N ALA A 585 -7.40 -27.38 9.57
CA ALA A 585 -7.00 -28.76 9.28
C ALA A 585 -8.12 -29.80 9.50
N GLN A 586 -9.28 -29.40 10.03
CA GLN A 586 -10.45 -30.28 10.15
C GLN A 586 -10.92 -30.78 8.76
N PRO A 587 -11.31 -32.06 8.60
CA PRO A 587 -11.67 -32.64 7.30
C PRO A 587 -12.69 -31.85 6.48
N ARG A 588 -13.65 -31.17 7.15
CA ARG A 588 -14.67 -30.33 6.50
C ARG A 588 -14.12 -29.22 5.61
N TYR A 589 -12.92 -28.71 5.88
CA TYR A 589 -12.37 -27.57 5.16
C TYR A 589 -11.47 -27.98 3.99
N LYS A 590 -10.98 -29.22 3.95
CA LYS A 590 -10.02 -29.74 2.95
C LYS A 590 -10.43 -29.45 1.50
N ASN A 591 -11.73 -29.53 1.22
CA ASN A 591 -12.32 -29.45 -0.12
C ASN A 591 -12.77 -28.03 -0.49
N VAL A 592 -12.94 -27.12 0.49
CA VAL A 592 -13.42 -25.74 0.28
C VAL A 592 -12.35 -24.70 0.56
N VAL A 593 -11.61 -24.77 1.68
CA VAL A 593 -10.45 -23.90 1.95
C VAL A 593 -9.22 -24.52 1.32
N THR A 594 -9.16 -24.43 -0.01
CA THR A 594 -8.09 -25.01 -0.83
C THR A 594 -6.88 -24.09 -0.96
N VAL A 595 -7.05 -22.80 -0.66
CA VAL A 595 -6.00 -21.76 -0.67
C VAL A 595 -6.00 -21.04 0.69
N TYR A 596 -4.82 -20.77 1.22
CA TYR A 596 -4.60 -20.17 2.56
C TYR A 596 -3.58 -19.04 2.45
N GLY A 597 -4.03 -17.80 2.61
CA GLY A 597 -3.18 -16.61 2.70
C GLY A 597 -2.45 -16.54 4.03
N ILE A 598 -1.13 -16.47 3.98
CA ILE A 598 -0.29 -16.28 5.16
C ILE A 598 -0.45 -14.85 5.68
N LEU A 599 -0.20 -13.84 4.84
CA LEU A 599 -0.38 -12.45 5.22
C LEU A 599 -0.51 -11.58 3.97
N ASN A 600 -1.52 -10.71 3.96
CA ASN A 600 -1.69 -9.73 2.90
C ASN A 600 -0.57 -8.68 2.89
N GLU A 601 -0.04 -8.38 1.71
CA GLU A 601 0.81 -7.21 1.43
C GLU A 601 1.86 -6.78 2.49
N PRO A 602 2.70 -7.67 3.05
CA PRO A 602 3.75 -7.24 3.98
C PRO A 602 4.75 -6.30 3.26
N ARG A 603 4.81 -5.03 3.64
CA ARG A 603 5.46 -3.97 2.84
C ARG A 603 6.99 -4.00 2.93
N MET A 604 7.63 -4.91 2.18
CA MET A 604 9.08 -5.20 2.23
C MET A 604 10.01 -4.10 1.67
N VAL A 605 9.49 -2.93 1.31
CA VAL A 605 10.29 -1.71 1.09
C VAL A 605 10.46 -0.87 2.36
N ALA A 606 9.55 -1.00 3.33
CA ALA A 606 9.62 -0.34 4.63
C ALA A 606 10.06 -1.33 5.74
N LEU A 607 9.92 -2.64 5.51
CA LEU A 607 10.36 -3.72 6.39
C LEU A 607 11.69 -4.35 5.93
N ASN A 608 12.45 -4.90 6.87
CA ASN A 608 13.63 -5.70 6.54
C ASN A 608 13.21 -7.02 5.87
N THR A 609 13.46 -7.13 4.56
CA THR A 609 13.15 -8.32 3.75
C THR A 609 13.61 -9.63 4.39
N ASN A 610 14.79 -9.66 5.04
CA ASN A 610 15.32 -10.91 5.62
C ASN A 610 14.54 -11.34 6.86
N ASP A 611 14.04 -10.40 7.66
CA ASP A 611 13.24 -10.69 8.84
C ASP A 611 11.84 -11.17 8.42
N VAL A 612 11.26 -10.54 7.39
CA VAL A 612 9.99 -10.98 6.79
C VAL A 612 10.12 -12.39 6.20
N LEU A 613 11.16 -12.67 5.39
CA LEU A 613 11.41 -14.02 4.86
C LEU A 613 11.59 -15.07 5.96
N THR A 614 12.36 -14.74 7.00
CA THR A 614 12.58 -15.62 8.15
C THR A 614 11.30 -15.87 8.95
N TRP A 615 10.40 -14.88 9.00
CA TRP A 615 9.08 -15.03 9.58
C TRP A 615 8.16 -15.88 8.70
N THR A 616 8.15 -15.68 7.38
CA THR A 616 7.33 -16.46 6.44
C THR A 616 7.69 -17.94 6.47
N THR A 617 8.98 -18.30 6.53
CA THR A 617 9.40 -19.70 6.75
C THR A 617 8.80 -20.28 8.04
N LYS A 618 8.86 -19.55 9.15
CA LYS A 618 8.27 -20.00 10.43
C LYS A 618 6.75 -20.12 10.37
N ALA A 619 6.08 -19.24 9.62
CA ALA A 619 4.63 -19.32 9.41
C ALA A 619 4.28 -20.60 8.63
N ILE A 620 5.00 -20.88 7.53
CA ILE A 620 4.87 -22.12 6.76
C ILE A 620 5.09 -23.35 7.67
N ASP A 621 6.17 -23.37 8.47
CA ASP A 621 6.46 -24.47 9.41
C ASP A 621 5.31 -24.71 10.39
N VAL A 622 4.76 -23.64 11.01
CA VAL A 622 3.62 -23.71 11.94
C VAL A 622 2.37 -24.25 11.24
N ILE A 623 2.04 -23.73 10.05
CA ILE A 623 0.85 -24.09 9.28
C ILE A 623 0.92 -25.55 8.81
N ARG A 624 2.08 -25.99 8.28
CA ARG A 624 2.31 -27.36 7.81
C ARG A 624 2.37 -28.38 8.94
N LYS A 625 2.96 -28.02 10.09
CA LYS A 625 2.98 -28.87 11.30
C LYS A 625 1.58 -29.24 11.79
N ASN A 626 0.60 -28.36 11.56
CA ASN A 626 -0.80 -28.61 11.90
C ASN A 626 -1.59 -29.36 10.79
N ASN A 627 -0.90 -29.91 9.78
CA ASN A 627 -1.45 -30.72 8.67
C ASN A 627 -2.31 -29.96 7.65
N ILE A 628 -2.15 -28.63 7.52
CA ILE A 628 -2.78 -27.88 6.42
C ILE A 628 -2.18 -28.33 5.08
N THR A 629 -3.02 -28.96 4.25
CA THR A 629 -2.69 -29.44 2.90
C THR A 629 -3.13 -28.48 1.78
N ALA A 630 -3.74 -27.33 2.13
CA ALA A 630 -4.07 -26.25 1.20
C ALA A 630 -2.82 -25.70 0.48
N ILE A 631 -3.02 -25.02 -0.64
CA ILE A 631 -1.99 -24.15 -1.22
C ILE A 631 -1.77 -22.98 -0.26
N LEU A 632 -0.52 -22.67 0.06
CA LEU A 632 -0.18 -21.47 0.83
C LEU A 632 0.15 -20.33 -0.13
N VAL A 633 -0.34 -19.13 0.15
CA VAL A 633 -0.07 -17.93 -0.65
C VAL A 633 0.49 -16.80 0.22
N PHE A 634 1.38 -16.00 -0.36
CA PHE A 634 2.07 -14.92 0.35
C PHE A 634 2.37 -13.76 -0.62
N GLY A 635 2.17 -12.52 -0.19
CA GLY A 635 2.37 -11.35 -1.04
C GLY A 635 3.84 -11.13 -1.46
N ASP A 636 4.04 -10.60 -2.67
CA ASP A 636 5.37 -10.31 -3.24
C ASP A 636 6.17 -9.20 -2.51
N GLY A 637 5.57 -8.58 -1.49
CA GLY A 637 6.15 -7.51 -0.69
C GLY A 637 6.54 -6.28 -1.49
N PHE A 638 5.96 -6.10 -2.68
CA PHE A 638 6.23 -5.04 -3.64
C PHE A 638 7.73 -4.95 -3.98
N MET A 639 8.35 -6.13 -4.06
CA MET A 639 9.76 -6.24 -4.39
C MET A 639 10.00 -6.26 -5.90
N GLY A 640 8.98 -6.57 -6.71
CA GLY A 640 9.13 -6.80 -8.15
C GLY A 640 9.60 -8.23 -8.43
N LEU A 641 8.85 -8.93 -9.27
CA LEU A 641 8.81 -10.40 -9.35
C LEU A 641 10.18 -11.07 -9.57
N ASP A 642 11.04 -10.48 -10.40
CA ASP A 642 12.40 -10.96 -10.66
C ASP A 642 13.27 -11.05 -9.36
N LYS A 643 12.91 -10.39 -8.25
CA LYS A 643 13.64 -10.47 -6.96
C LYS A 643 13.29 -11.74 -6.15
N TRP A 644 12.24 -12.47 -6.54
CA TRP A 644 11.78 -13.69 -5.85
C TRP A 644 12.48 -14.97 -6.28
N GLN A 645 13.38 -14.91 -7.28
CA GLN A 645 14.16 -16.05 -7.72
C GLN A 645 14.89 -16.75 -6.56
N GLY A 646 14.64 -18.05 -6.41
CA GLY A 646 15.33 -18.91 -5.43
C GLY A 646 14.94 -18.65 -3.97
N LYS A 647 13.93 -17.82 -3.68
CA LYS A 647 13.40 -17.61 -2.32
C LYS A 647 12.28 -18.61 -2.02
N LEU A 648 12.18 -19.04 -0.75
CA LEU A 648 11.10 -19.88 -0.21
C LEU A 648 10.74 -21.10 -1.10
N GLN A 649 11.75 -21.85 -1.54
CA GLN A 649 11.57 -22.95 -2.50
C GLN A 649 11.34 -24.34 -1.87
N ASP A 650 11.40 -24.43 -0.54
CA ASP A 650 11.38 -25.71 0.19
C ASP A 650 9.97 -26.33 0.30
N ASP A 651 8.91 -25.51 0.17
CA ASP A 651 7.51 -25.95 0.11
C ASP A 651 7.04 -26.00 -1.36
N SER A 652 6.61 -27.18 -1.83
CA SER A 652 6.17 -27.40 -3.20
C SER A 652 4.74 -26.95 -3.49
N ARG A 653 3.98 -26.53 -2.48
CA ARG A 653 2.60 -26.01 -2.55
C ARG A 653 2.51 -24.58 -1.99
N LEU A 654 3.53 -23.78 -2.28
CA LEU A 654 3.60 -22.35 -2.01
C LEU A 654 3.50 -21.57 -3.33
N VAL A 655 2.71 -20.48 -3.34
CA VAL A 655 2.47 -19.62 -4.50
C VAL A 655 2.75 -18.16 -4.11
N LEU A 656 3.44 -17.43 -4.98
CA LEU A 656 3.62 -15.99 -4.88
C LEU A 656 2.31 -15.29 -5.26
N ASP A 657 1.80 -14.45 -4.37
CA ASP A 657 0.65 -13.61 -4.63
C ASP A 657 1.09 -12.21 -5.07
N VAL A 658 0.53 -11.70 -6.17
CA VAL A 658 0.94 -10.43 -6.77
C VAL A 658 -0.27 -9.56 -7.04
N HIS A 659 -0.27 -8.33 -6.55
CA HIS A 659 -1.37 -7.39 -6.79
C HIS A 659 -0.97 -6.45 -7.95
N GLN A 660 -1.92 -6.16 -8.84
CA GLN A 660 -1.62 -5.49 -10.11
C GLN A 660 -2.60 -4.37 -10.41
N TYR A 661 -2.09 -3.14 -10.35
CA TYR A 661 -2.81 -1.91 -10.65
C TYR A 661 -1.93 -0.98 -11.51
N VAL A 662 -2.54 -0.02 -12.20
CA VAL A 662 -1.83 1.03 -12.97
C VAL A 662 -1.98 2.44 -12.40
N ILE A 663 -2.84 2.63 -11.41
CA ILE A 663 -3.25 3.96 -10.93
C ILE A 663 -2.39 4.52 -9.81
N PHE A 664 -1.87 3.65 -8.93
CA PHE A 664 -1.18 4.10 -7.72
C PHE A 664 0.24 4.63 -8.01
N ASN A 665 0.83 4.30 -9.16
CA ASN A 665 2.16 4.74 -9.56
C ASN A 665 2.09 5.94 -10.52
N THR A 666 2.82 7.01 -10.21
CA THR A 666 2.78 8.28 -10.97
C THR A 666 3.31 8.19 -12.41
N ASP A 667 4.07 7.16 -12.77
CA ASP A 667 4.45 6.85 -14.16
C ASP A 667 3.40 6.02 -14.90
N GLN A 668 2.65 5.16 -14.19
CA GLN A 668 1.67 4.25 -14.79
C GLN A 668 0.30 4.92 -15.00
N ILE A 669 -0.12 5.80 -14.09
CA ILE A 669 -1.39 6.53 -14.22
C ILE A 669 -1.38 7.51 -15.41
N LYS A 670 -0.18 8.03 -15.75
CA LYS A 670 0.10 8.87 -16.94
C LYS A 670 0.11 8.12 -18.26
N LEU A 671 -0.01 6.78 -18.27
CA LEU A 671 -0.14 6.01 -19.50
C LEU A 671 -1.51 6.30 -20.15
N LYS A 672 -1.48 6.47 -21.47
CA LYS A 672 -2.69 6.62 -22.29
C LYS A 672 -3.53 5.35 -22.27
N HIS A 673 -4.81 5.45 -22.62
CA HIS A 673 -5.73 4.30 -22.67
C HIS A 673 -5.17 3.12 -23.51
N THR A 674 -4.71 3.39 -24.73
CA THR A 674 -4.11 2.35 -25.60
C THR A 674 -2.76 1.84 -25.06
N ASP A 675 -1.98 2.67 -24.35
CA ASP A 675 -0.71 2.26 -23.74
C ASP A 675 -0.93 1.40 -22.48
N LYS A 676 -1.94 1.71 -21.65
CA LYS A 676 -2.41 0.87 -20.53
C LYS A 676 -2.91 -0.50 -21.03
N LEU A 677 -3.73 -0.52 -22.07
CA LEU A 677 -4.21 -1.77 -22.69
C LEU A 677 -3.05 -2.61 -23.26
N ASN A 678 -2.10 -1.97 -23.94
CA ASN A 678 -0.89 -2.62 -24.44
C ASN A 678 0.04 -3.10 -23.31
N PHE A 679 0.13 -2.35 -22.20
CA PHE A 679 0.86 -2.74 -20.99
C PHE A 679 0.24 -3.96 -20.31
N ALA A 680 -1.08 -4.06 -20.24
CA ALA A 680 -1.73 -5.29 -19.80
C ALA A 680 -1.38 -6.45 -20.72
N CYS A 681 -1.76 -6.37 -22.00
CA CYS A 681 -1.59 -7.44 -22.98
C CYS A 681 -0.16 -7.96 -23.15
N LYS A 682 0.87 -7.11 -23.00
CA LYS A 682 2.27 -7.49 -23.28
C LYS A 682 3.17 -7.34 -22.05
N GLY A 683 2.98 -6.30 -21.25
CA GLY A 683 3.73 -6.05 -20.02
C GLY A 683 3.40 -7.08 -18.95
N TRP A 684 2.13 -7.18 -18.53
CA TRP A 684 1.72 -8.15 -17.51
C TRP A 684 1.89 -9.59 -17.98
N THR A 685 1.47 -9.95 -19.21
CA THR A 685 1.77 -11.28 -19.79
C THR A 685 3.27 -11.64 -19.67
N ALA A 686 4.18 -10.72 -20.01
CA ALA A 686 5.62 -10.98 -19.90
C ALA A 686 6.15 -10.97 -18.45
N GLN A 687 5.49 -10.29 -17.51
CA GLN A 687 5.81 -10.36 -16.07
C GLN A 687 5.38 -11.70 -15.48
N THR A 688 4.13 -12.12 -15.69
CA THR A 688 3.58 -13.40 -15.23
C THR A 688 4.44 -14.58 -15.70
N LEU A 689 4.78 -14.61 -16.99
CA LEU A 689 5.62 -15.67 -17.57
C LEU A 689 7.04 -15.72 -16.98
N ARG A 690 7.66 -14.56 -16.68
CA ARG A 690 8.97 -14.54 -15.98
C ARG A 690 8.87 -14.94 -14.52
N SER A 691 7.75 -14.65 -13.86
CA SER A 691 7.54 -15.06 -12.48
C SER A 691 7.36 -16.58 -12.38
N GLN A 692 6.60 -17.17 -13.31
CA GLN A 692 6.35 -18.62 -13.41
C GLN A 692 7.60 -19.46 -13.75
N ASP A 693 8.57 -18.90 -14.47
CA ASP A 693 9.85 -19.57 -14.72
C ASP A 693 10.81 -19.40 -13.52
N LYS A 694 11.10 -20.50 -12.80
CA LYS A 694 12.05 -20.53 -11.66
C LYS A 694 13.49 -20.11 -12.02
N THR A 695 13.83 -20.03 -13.31
CA THR A 695 15.12 -19.50 -13.79
C THR A 695 15.15 -17.98 -13.95
N THR A 696 14.01 -17.29 -13.80
CA THR A 696 13.90 -15.81 -13.76
C THR A 696 13.12 -15.23 -12.58
N GLY A 697 12.22 -16.00 -11.96
CA GLY A 697 11.34 -15.59 -10.87
C GLY A 697 11.08 -16.71 -9.86
N PHE A 698 9.95 -16.65 -9.15
CA PHE A 698 9.63 -17.56 -8.04
C PHE A 698 9.24 -18.99 -8.47
N GLY A 699 8.58 -19.12 -9.61
CA GLY A 699 7.71 -20.26 -9.92
C GLY A 699 6.23 -19.89 -9.74
N PRO A 700 5.39 -20.78 -9.18
CA PRO A 700 3.94 -20.59 -9.03
C PRO A 700 3.55 -19.18 -8.56
N THR A 701 2.87 -18.43 -9.43
CA THR A 701 2.46 -17.04 -9.23
C THR A 701 0.99 -16.85 -9.64
N MET A 702 0.18 -16.24 -8.79
CA MET A 702 -1.21 -15.84 -9.07
C MET A 702 -1.42 -14.34 -8.82
N CYS A 703 -2.51 -13.77 -9.32
CA CYS A 703 -2.86 -12.37 -9.07
C CYS A 703 -4.04 -12.23 -8.11
N GLY A 704 -3.80 -12.07 -6.80
CA GLY A 704 -4.82 -12.02 -5.75
C GLY A 704 -5.69 -10.76 -5.72
N GLU A 705 -5.22 -9.67 -6.34
CA GLU A 705 -5.98 -8.42 -6.47
C GLU A 705 -5.63 -7.67 -7.77
N TRP A 706 -6.67 -7.22 -8.47
CA TRP A 706 -6.62 -6.32 -9.62
C TRP A 706 -8.00 -5.70 -9.86
N SER A 707 -8.06 -4.58 -10.58
CA SER A 707 -9.31 -3.96 -11.06
C SER A 707 -9.12 -3.31 -12.44
N GLN A 708 -10.20 -2.92 -13.11
CA GLN A 708 -10.14 -2.15 -14.37
C GLN A 708 -10.09 -0.63 -14.15
N ALA A 709 -9.88 -0.16 -12.92
CA ALA A 709 -9.85 1.26 -12.59
C ALA A 709 -8.77 2.01 -13.40
N ASP A 710 -9.16 3.10 -14.07
CA ASP A 710 -8.25 3.88 -14.93
C ASP A 710 -7.47 4.96 -14.18
N THR A 711 -8.07 5.47 -13.10
CA THR A 711 -7.62 6.64 -12.33
C THR A 711 -7.72 6.37 -10.83
N ASP A 712 -7.02 7.15 -10.00
CA ASP A 712 -7.14 7.10 -8.54
C ASP A 712 -8.18 8.10 -8.01
N CYS A 713 -9.26 8.29 -8.76
CA CYS A 713 -10.34 9.25 -8.49
C CYS A 713 -11.41 8.77 -7.49
N THR A 714 -11.49 7.46 -7.24
CA THR A 714 -12.51 6.88 -6.36
C THR A 714 -12.39 7.44 -4.94
N GLU A 715 -13.51 7.82 -4.33
CA GLU A 715 -13.53 8.44 -2.99
C GLU A 715 -12.80 7.55 -1.96
N TYR A 716 -11.85 8.14 -1.22
CA TYR A 716 -10.98 7.50 -0.22
C TYR A 716 -10.09 6.34 -0.69
N ILE A 717 -9.89 6.14 -2.01
CA ILE A 717 -8.99 5.10 -2.53
C ILE A 717 -7.52 5.28 -2.09
N ASN A 718 -7.13 6.52 -1.76
CA ASN A 718 -5.81 6.89 -1.24
C ASN A 718 -5.84 7.28 0.25
N ASP A 719 -6.69 6.62 1.05
CA ASP A 719 -7.06 6.98 2.43
C ASP A 719 -8.04 8.18 2.55
N VAL A 720 -8.66 8.31 3.74
CA VAL A 720 -9.71 9.31 4.02
C VAL A 720 -9.15 10.74 4.04
N GLY A 721 -9.70 11.60 3.18
CA GLY A 721 -9.36 13.02 3.13
C GLY A 721 -8.01 13.37 2.49
N VAL A 722 -7.33 12.42 1.85
CA VAL A 722 -6.00 12.62 1.25
C VAL A 722 -6.05 13.18 -0.18
N GLY A 723 -6.94 12.70 -1.06
CA GLY A 723 -7.09 13.19 -2.45
C GLY A 723 -6.57 12.21 -3.53
N SER A 724 -6.39 12.68 -4.76
CA SER A 724 -5.95 11.91 -5.93
C SER A 724 -4.68 12.45 -6.57
N ARG A 725 -3.86 11.55 -7.14
CA ARG A 725 -2.72 11.91 -8.00
C ARG A 725 -3.23 12.50 -9.30
N TRP A 726 -4.34 11.96 -9.82
CA TRP A 726 -5.02 12.41 -11.04
C TRP A 726 -5.22 13.93 -11.08
N GLU A 727 -5.88 14.50 -10.07
CA GLU A 727 -6.16 15.95 -9.95
C GLU A 727 -5.01 16.74 -9.31
N GLY A 728 -3.94 16.08 -8.87
CA GLY A 728 -2.82 16.74 -8.19
C GLY A 728 -3.22 17.33 -6.84
N ASN A 729 -4.08 16.64 -6.09
CA ASN A 729 -4.52 17.08 -4.76
C ASN A 729 -4.24 16.06 -3.64
N MET A 730 -3.50 14.98 -3.93
CA MET A 730 -3.10 13.96 -2.96
C MET A 730 -2.10 14.51 -1.94
N ASN A 731 -2.59 14.85 -0.74
CA ASN A 731 -1.79 15.40 0.35
C ASN A 731 -1.70 14.41 1.52
N THR A 732 -0.57 13.71 1.61
CA THR A 732 -0.26 12.74 2.68
C THR A 732 0.25 13.39 3.96
N GLY A 733 0.40 14.72 3.98
CA GLY A 733 1.13 15.45 5.02
C GLY A 733 2.66 15.34 4.92
N ASN A 734 3.19 14.53 4.00
CA ASN A 734 4.62 14.39 3.73
C ASN A 734 4.95 14.85 2.30
N ALA A 735 5.90 15.79 2.16
CA ALA A 735 6.32 16.31 0.86
C ALA A 735 6.93 15.24 -0.06
N SER A 736 7.54 14.19 0.48
CA SER A 736 8.12 13.11 -0.34
C SER A 736 7.09 12.08 -0.81
N THR A 737 5.83 12.17 -0.37
CA THR A 737 4.76 11.24 -0.78
C THR A 737 3.44 11.91 -1.18
N SER A 738 3.36 13.24 -1.14
CA SER A 738 2.23 14.01 -1.66
C SER A 738 2.40 14.28 -3.16
N VAL A 739 1.31 14.18 -3.92
CA VAL A 739 1.28 14.48 -5.36
C VAL A 739 0.36 15.68 -5.56
N LEU A 740 0.99 16.86 -5.59
CA LEU A 740 0.32 18.17 -5.63
C LEU A 740 0.38 18.84 -7.03
N ASP A 741 0.80 18.07 -8.04
CA ASP A 741 0.77 18.42 -9.46
C ASP A 741 -0.02 17.31 -10.21
N PRO A 742 -0.98 17.63 -11.09
CA PRO A 742 -1.86 16.62 -11.70
C PRO A 742 -1.14 15.59 -12.57
N THR A 743 -1.49 14.30 -12.41
CA THR A 743 -0.83 13.18 -13.10
C THR A 743 -1.66 12.47 -14.16
N CYS A 744 -2.69 13.10 -14.74
CA CYS A 744 -3.34 12.53 -15.93
C CYS A 744 -2.46 12.67 -17.20
N PRO A 745 -2.61 11.79 -18.22
CA PRO A 745 -1.80 11.78 -19.45
C PRO A 745 -1.74 13.10 -20.24
N THR A 746 -2.71 14.01 -20.07
CA THR A 746 -2.74 15.32 -20.75
C THR A 746 -1.81 16.37 -20.12
N ASN A 747 -1.21 16.08 -18.95
CA ASN A 747 -0.44 17.04 -18.14
C ASN A 747 -1.29 18.30 -17.82
N ASN A 748 -2.53 18.08 -17.40
CA ASN A 748 -3.51 19.12 -17.06
C ASN A 748 -3.93 20.06 -18.21
N SER A 749 -3.76 19.65 -19.48
CA SER A 749 -4.23 20.39 -20.65
C SER A 749 -4.74 19.47 -21.78
N PRO A 750 -6.06 19.15 -21.86
CA PRO A 750 -7.16 19.57 -20.98
C PRO A 750 -7.01 19.14 -19.51
N GLN A 751 -7.70 19.84 -18.62
CA GLN A 751 -7.59 19.68 -17.17
C GLN A 751 -7.84 18.23 -16.72
N CYS A 752 -7.06 17.77 -15.74
CA CYS A 752 -7.35 16.53 -15.03
C CYS A 752 -8.48 16.81 -14.02
N GLU A 753 -9.61 16.12 -14.17
CA GLU A 753 -10.72 16.13 -13.21
C GLU A 753 -11.19 14.70 -12.98
N CYS A 754 -11.74 14.43 -11.79
CA CYS A 754 -12.35 13.14 -11.47
C CYS A 754 -13.85 13.07 -11.81
N SER A 755 -14.38 14.08 -12.52
CA SER A 755 -15.81 14.29 -12.77
C SER A 755 -16.43 13.23 -13.70
N ASP A 756 -15.77 12.88 -14.81
CA ASP A 756 -16.26 11.88 -15.76
C ASP A 756 -15.96 10.44 -15.30
N ALA A 757 -14.77 10.17 -14.73
CA ALA A 757 -14.43 8.87 -14.13
C ALA A 757 -15.36 8.45 -12.97
N ASN A 758 -15.77 9.39 -12.11
CA ASN A 758 -16.72 9.13 -11.02
C ASN A 758 -18.21 9.36 -11.41
N ALA A 759 -18.51 9.63 -12.68
CA ALA A 759 -19.89 9.81 -13.13
C ALA A 759 -20.71 8.51 -12.99
N ASP A 760 -22.04 8.63 -12.92
CA ASP A 760 -22.94 7.47 -13.00
C ASP A 760 -22.66 6.69 -14.31
N PRO A 761 -22.45 5.36 -14.28
CA PRO A 761 -22.05 4.56 -15.43
C PRO A 761 -23.02 4.57 -16.62
N SER A 762 -24.26 5.04 -16.44
CA SER A 762 -25.16 5.32 -17.57
C SER A 762 -24.65 6.44 -18.48
N ASN A 763 -23.92 7.42 -17.92
CA ASN A 763 -23.30 8.54 -18.65
C ASN A 763 -21.93 8.19 -19.26
N TYR A 764 -21.30 7.08 -18.85
CA TYR A 764 -20.01 6.68 -19.41
C TYR A 764 -20.09 6.52 -20.94
N SER A 765 -19.13 7.11 -21.66
CA SER A 765 -19.07 7.01 -23.12
C SER A 765 -18.88 5.56 -23.61
N ASP A 766 -19.43 5.22 -24.77
CA ASP A 766 -19.27 3.88 -25.37
C ASP A 766 -17.79 3.51 -25.58
N ALA A 767 -16.95 4.51 -25.88
CA ALA A 767 -15.51 4.33 -26.01
C ALA A 767 -14.84 3.99 -24.66
N TYR A 768 -15.22 4.64 -23.56
CA TYR A 768 -14.70 4.34 -22.22
C TYR A 768 -15.20 2.98 -21.72
N LYS A 769 -16.49 2.67 -21.90
CA LYS A 769 -17.05 1.35 -21.56
C LYS A 769 -16.33 0.23 -22.29
N LYS A 770 -16.10 0.39 -23.59
CA LYS A 770 -15.32 -0.55 -24.41
C LYS A 770 -13.88 -0.67 -23.92
N TRP A 771 -13.24 0.45 -23.57
CA TRP A 771 -11.86 0.42 -23.06
C TRP A 771 -11.77 -0.34 -21.73
N LEU A 772 -12.60 0.01 -20.73
CA LEU A 772 -12.65 -0.65 -19.42
C LEU A 772 -12.88 -2.17 -19.59
N TYR A 773 -13.81 -2.56 -20.47
CA TYR A 773 -14.04 -3.95 -20.80
C TYR A 773 -12.78 -4.62 -21.40
N GLN A 774 -12.20 -4.07 -22.47
CA GLN A 774 -10.99 -4.63 -23.10
C GLN A 774 -9.80 -4.70 -22.13
N PHE A 775 -9.64 -3.70 -21.25
CA PHE A 775 -8.59 -3.66 -20.24
C PHE A 775 -8.79 -4.76 -19.18
N SER A 776 -10.03 -5.03 -18.75
CA SER A 776 -10.34 -6.18 -17.90
C SER A 776 -10.03 -7.52 -18.59
N ILE A 777 -10.35 -7.66 -19.89
CA ILE A 777 -10.04 -8.88 -20.64
C ILE A 777 -8.52 -9.07 -20.78
N ALA A 778 -7.78 -8.01 -21.07
CA ALA A 778 -6.33 -8.03 -21.19
C ALA A 778 -5.62 -8.43 -19.88
N GLN A 779 -6.18 -8.00 -18.75
CA GLN A 779 -5.75 -8.42 -17.41
C GLN A 779 -5.99 -9.91 -17.20
N MET A 780 -7.22 -10.40 -17.40
CA MET A 780 -7.55 -11.82 -17.28
C MET A 780 -6.68 -12.70 -18.19
N GLU A 781 -6.51 -12.37 -19.48
CA GLU A 781 -5.63 -13.13 -20.39
C GLU A 781 -4.15 -13.15 -19.95
N SER A 782 -3.69 -12.14 -19.22
CA SER A 782 -2.30 -12.01 -18.74
C SER A 782 -2.06 -12.71 -17.40
N PHE A 783 -3.07 -12.76 -16.53
CA PHE A 783 -3.00 -13.46 -15.24
C PHE A 783 -3.35 -14.95 -15.38
N GLU A 784 -4.14 -15.33 -16.38
CA GLU A 784 -4.34 -16.73 -16.82
C GLU A 784 -3.08 -17.34 -17.50
N ARG A 785 -1.99 -16.57 -17.69
CA ARG A 785 -0.64 -17.13 -17.95
C ARG A 785 0.07 -17.61 -16.69
N GLY A 786 -0.49 -17.30 -15.53
CA GLY A 786 -0.04 -17.75 -14.21
C GLY A 786 -0.97 -18.82 -13.67
N TRP A 787 -1.25 -18.77 -12.37
CA TRP A 787 -2.23 -19.64 -11.73
C TRP A 787 -3.65 -19.06 -11.73
N GLY A 788 -3.89 -17.99 -12.51
CA GLY A 788 -5.16 -17.25 -12.53
C GLY A 788 -5.15 -16.06 -11.58
N TRP A 789 -6.35 -15.60 -11.23
CA TRP A 789 -6.59 -14.28 -10.66
C TRP A 789 -7.81 -14.21 -9.73
N PHE A 790 -7.80 -13.22 -8.85
CA PHE A 790 -8.93 -12.80 -8.02
C PHE A 790 -9.19 -11.30 -8.24
N TYR A 791 -10.42 -10.94 -8.64
CA TYR A 791 -10.81 -9.55 -8.86
C TYR A 791 -11.05 -8.79 -7.54
N TRP A 792 -10.64 -7.52 -7.46
CA TRP A 792 -10.86 -6.64 -6.31
C TRP A 792 -11.91 -5.55 -6.66
N THR A 793 -13.14 -5.61 -6.16
CA THR A 793 -13.82 -6.56 -5.26
C THR A 793 -15.19 -6.97 -5.84
N TRP A 794 -15.95 -7.88 -5.21
CA TRP A 794 -17.27 -8.26 -5.71
C TRP A 794 -18.26 -7.08 -5.72
N GLU A 795 -18.34 -6.32 -4.62
CA GLU A 795 -19.34 -5.28 -4.38
C GLU A 795 -18.75 -4.12 -3.56
N THR A 796 -19.18 -2.90 -3.87
CA THR A 796 -18.83 -1.63 -3.23
C THR A 796 -20.10 -0.79 -3.15
N GLU A 797 -20.19 0.18 -2.22
CA GLU A 797 -21.41 1.00 -2.09
C GLU A 797 -21.67 1.90 -3.32
N ALA A 798 -20.61 2.38 -3.99
CA ALA A 798 -20.72 3.26 -5.17
C ALA A 798 -19.61 3.07 -6.23
N ALA A 799 -18.44 2.59 -5.83
CA ALA A 799 -17.23 2.54 -6.65
C ALA A 799 -17.31 1.50 -7.80
N THR A 800 -17.97 1.84 -8.90
CA THR A 800 -18.28 0.90 -10.00
C THR A 800 -17.04 0.30 -10.67
N GLN A 801 -15.94 1.05 -10.83
CA GLN A 801 -14.70 0.52 -11.42
C GLN A 801 -13.98 -0.51 -10.53
N TRP A 802 -14.46 -0.71 -9.30
CA TRP A 802 -13.94 -1.61 -8.28
C TRP A 802 -14.94 -2.68 -7.82
N SER A 803 -16.08 -2.79 -8.49
CA SER A 803 -17.16 -3.72 -8.13
C SER A 803 -17.49 -4.57 -9.33
N TRP A 804 -17.27 -5.90 -9.23
CA TRP A 804 -17.63 -6.80 -10.32
C TRP A 804 -19.14 -6.76 -10.60
N LYS A 805 -19.95 -6.70 -9.54
CA LYS A 805 -21.41 -6.61 -9.60
C LYS A 805 -21.89 -5.35 -10.35
N LEU A 806 -21.36 -4.18 -10.00
CA LEU A 806 -21.72 -2.92 -10.66
C LEU A 806 -21.12 -2.84 -12.07
N GLY A 807 -19.89 -3.33 -12.25
CA GLY A 807 -19.21 -3.33 -13.55
C GLY A 807 -19.89 -4.23 -14.59
N MET A 808 -20.45 -5.39 -14.17
CA MET A 808 -21.32 -6.19 -15.02
C MET A 808 -22.59 -5.43 -15.42
N ALA A 809 -23.24 -4.75 -14.47
CA ALA A 809 -24.47 -3.98 -14.75
C ALA A 809 -24.21 -2.77 -15.67
N ALA A 810 -23.03 -2.15 -15.56
CA ALA A 810 -22.58 -1.06 -16.41
C ALA A 810 -22.07 -1.50 -17.81
N GLY A 811 -21.89 -2.82 -18.03
CA GLY A 811 -21.35 -3.38 -19.28
C GLY A 811 -19.83 -3.22 -19.44
N ILE A 812 -19.10 -2.92 -18.36
CA ILE A 812 -17.63 -2.73 -18.35
C ILE A 812 -16.88 -3.99 -17.91
N LEU A 813 -17.59 -5.04 -17.50
CA LEU A 813 -17.09 -6.38 -17.18
C LEU A 813 -17.98 -7.45 -17.83
N PRO A 814 -17.46 -8.66 -18.13
CA PRO A 814 -18.25 -9.73 -18.73
C PRO A 814 -19.25 -10.36 -17.75
N GLN A 815 -20.37 -10.88 -18.26
CA GLN A 815 -21.42 -11.50 -17.45
C GLN A 815 -21.01 -12.89 -16.95
N LYS A 816 -20.08 -13.55 -17.65
CA LYS A 816 -19.34 -14.72 -17.16
C LYS A 816 -17.84 -14.46 -17.18
N VAL A 817 -17.11 -14.89 -16.15
CA VAL A 817 -15.64 -14.75 -16.05
C VAL A 817 -14.85 -15.33 -17.24
N TRP A 818 -15.45 -16.17 -18.08
CA TRP A 818 -14.85 -16.77 -19.28
C TRP A 818 -15.31 -16.16 -20.61
N GLU A 819 -16.24 -15.20 -20.62
CA GLU A 819 -16.66 -14.51 -21.84
C GLU A 819 -15.55 -13.56 -22.33
N ARG A 820 -15.30 -13.58 -23.65
CA ARG A 820 -14.26 -12.78 -24.31
C ARG A 820 -14.83 -12.30 -25.65
N ASN A 821 -14.96 -10.98 -25.84
CA ASN A 821 -15.29 -10.39 -27.16
C ASN A 821 -14.09 -9.68 -27.82
N PHE A 822 -12.92 -9.81 -27.21
CA PHE A 822 -11.63 -9.23 -27.56
C PHE A 822 -10.54 -10.18 -27.03
N SER A 823 -9.35 -10.18 -27.66
CA SER A 823 -8.15 -10.87 -27.19
C SER A 823 -6.91 -10.01 -27.39
N CYS A 824 -5.87 -10.20 -26.57
CA CYS A 824 -4.58 -9.51 -26.72
C CYS A 824 -3.78 -9.88 -27.98
N ASN A 825 -4.30 -10.82 -28.79
CA ASN A 825 -3.79 -11.14 -30.13
C ASN A 825 -4.41 -10.25 -31.23
N ASP A 826 -5.48 -9.52 -30.92
CA ASP A 826 -6.16 -8.62 -31.87
C ASP A 826 -5.36 -7.34 -32.14
N THR A 827 -5.79 -6.58 -33.15
CA THR A 827 -5.23 -5.26 -33.43
C THR A 827 -5.82 -4.25 -32.44
N LEU A 828 -5.12 -4.01 -31.34
CA LEU A 828 -5.51 -3.06 -30.28
C LEU A 828 -5.94 -1.71 -30.85
N GLU A 829 -7.11 -1.23 -30.43
CA GLU A 829 -7.62 0.06 -30.87
C GLU A 829 -6.82 1.26 -30.33
N ASP A 830 -6.74 2.30 -31.15
CA ASP A 830 -6.29 3.63 -30.75
C ASP A 830 -7.50 4.40 -30.20
N PHE A 831 -7.64 4.43 -28.88
CA PHE A 831 -8.81 4.99 -28.22
C PHE A 831 -8.90 6.52 -28.34
N GLY A 832 -7.76 7.21 -28.44
CA GLY A 832 -7.72 8.63 -28.79
C GLY A 832 -8.29 8.91 -30.19
N LYS A 833 -8.08 8.01 -31.17
CA LYS A 833 -8.76 8.07 -32.48
C LYS A 833 -10.25 7.70 -32.43
N LEU A 834 -10.69 6.94 -31.43
CA LEU A 834 -12.13 6.70 -31.17
C LEU A 834 -12.81 7.87 -30.44
N GLY A 835 -12.06 8.92 -30.09
CA GLY A 835 -12.60 10.12 -29.44
C GLY A 835 -12.69 10.02 -27.92
N LEU A 836 -12.04 9.04 -27.29
CA LEU A 836 -11.91 8.96 -25.84
C LEU A 836 -10.86 10.00 -25.37
N PRO A 837 -11.21 10.99 -24.52
CA PRO A 837 -10.25 11.89 -23.91
C PRO A 837 -9.25 11.13 -23.03
N GLU A 838 -8.01 11.60 -22.98
CA GLU A 838 -6.95 11.00 -22.14
C GLU A 838 -6.91 11.63 -20.72
N ASN A 839 -8.00 12.32 -20.33
CA ASN A 839 -8.24 12.98 -19.05
C ASN A 839 -9.66 12.68 -18.52
N TYR A 840 -10.17 11.49 -18.84
CA TYR A 840 -11.50 10.97 -18.47
C TYR A 840 -11.60 10.67 -16.96
#